data_AF-A0AAW3DF97-F1
#
_entry.id   AF-A0AAW3DF97-F1
#
_cell.length_a   1.000
_cell.length_b   1.000
_cell.length_c   1.000
_cell.angle_alpha   90.00
_cell.angle_beta   90.00
_cell.angle_gamma   90.00
#
_symmetry.space_group_name_H-M   'P 1'
#
loop_
_entity.id
_entity.type
_entity.pdbx_description
1 polymer ?
#
loop_
_entity_poly.entity_id
_entity_poly.type
_entity_poly.pdbx_seq_one_letter_code
_entity_poly.pdbx_strand_id
1 'polypeptide(L)'
;KILVIGLKPSLKVWMTFPYGRMDPSSVPLLAWHFVAVQNSVNPMLAFCRGDVVHFLLVKRDDSGAIHVTKQRQLHLHYDLINFTWINSRTAVLLDSVEKLHVIDRQTQEELETIEISEVQLVYNSSHFKSLATGGNVSEALALVGEKACYQSISSCGGQIFYLGTKSVHVMTLRSWRERVDHLLKQERLTDALALAWSFYEGKAKAVVGLSGDTSKRKAVIADRMVEILLHYADRTLKKCPDQGKIQVMEQHFQDVVPVIVDYCLLLQRTDLLFNQIYDKMSENSVAKGIFLECLEPYILSDKLIGITAQVMKDLLLHFQDKNRLENLEACIVHMDITSLDIQQVVLLCWENHLYDAMIYVYNSGMNDFISPMEKLFKVIAPPLNAGKSLTDEQVVMGNKLLVYISCCLAGRAYPLGDIPEDLVPLVKNQVFEFLIRLHSTEGSVDEEVYPYVRTLLHFDTREFLNVLALTFEDFKNDKQAVEYQQRIVDILLKVMVENSDFTPSQVGCLFTFLARQLAKPNNTLFVNRTLFDQATGLTTRANLCILAQVLEFLCSPDDDSRHSERQQVLLELLQAGGIVQFEESRLIQMAEKAEFYQICEFMYEREDRYDKIIGCYLRDPVRKEEVFNYIHNILSMPGYSAEEKQSVWQKALEHIEELLLLSPCKAADLVAIHFGEQIESIITKLQDQFLLFQFLRSLLDPR
;
A
#
# COMPACT_ATOMS: atom_id res chain seq x y z
N LYS A 1 -38.82 -49.23 9.03
CA LYS A 1 -38.46 -48.50 7.81
C LYS A 1 -39.37 -47.28 7.67
N ILE A 2 -38.86 -46.18 7.11
CA ILE A 2 -39.64 -45.02 6.66
C ILE A 2 -39.96 -45.22 5.18
N LEU A 3 -41.19 -44.88 4.78
CA LEU A 3 -41.65 -44.87 3.39
C LEU A 3 -42.17 -43.48 3.06
N VAL A 4 -41.62 -42.85 2.03
CA VAL A 4 -42.15 -41.60 1.46
C VAL A 4 -42.93 -41.98 0.20
N ILE A 5 -44.25 -41.75 0.23
CA ILE A 5 -45.17 -42.24 -0.79
C ILE A 5 -45.96 -41.05 -1.37
N GLY A 6 -45.94 -40.93 -2.70
CA GLY A 6 -46.86 -40.08 -3.44
C GLY A 6 -48.20 -40.79 -3.64
N LEU A 7 -49.30 -40.13 -3.26
CA LEU A 7 -50.65 -40.67 -3.43
C LEU A 7 -51.29 -40.30 -4.78
N LYS A 8 -50.96 -39.12 -5.32
CA LYS A 8 -51.48 -38.59 -6.59
C LYS A 8 -50.32 -38.18 -7.51
N PRO A 9 -50.46 -38.31 -8.84
CA PRO A 9 -51.61 -38.86 -9.57
C PRO A 9 -51.74 -40.39 -9.48
N SER A 10 -50.68 -41.10 -9.08
CA SER A 10 -50.67 -42.54 -8.84
C SER A 10 -49.84 -42.88 -7.61
N LEU A 11 -50.14 -44.01 -6.97
CA LEU A 11 -49.40 -44.49 -5.80
C LEU A 11 -47.96 -44.83 -6.21
N LYS A 12 -47.00 -44.01 -5.78
CA LYS A 12 -45.58 -44.21 -6.07
C LYS A 12 -44.75 -44.09 -4.79
N VAL A 13 -43.93 -45.09 -4.51
CA VAL A 13 -42.93 -45.00 -3.44
C VAL A 13 -41.77 -44.16 -3.97
N TRP A 14 -41.58 -42.97 -3.42
CA TRP A 14 -40.47 -42.08 -3.80
C TRP A 14 -39.18 -42.42 -3.05
N MET A 15 -39.28 -42.88 -1.80
CA MET A 15 -38.11 -43.27 -1.02
C MET A 15 -38.47 -44.35 0.01
N THR A 16 -37.57 -45.31 0.19
CA THR A 16 -37.60 -46.27 1.30
C THR A 16 -36.32 -46.12 2.10
N PHE A 17 -36.45 -45.93 3.42
CA PHE A 17 -35.31 -45.81 4.31
C PHE A 17 -35.40 -46.87 5.42
N PRO A 18 -34.45 -47.82 5.51
CA PRO A 18 -34.45 -48.81 6.58
C PRO A 18 -34.09 -48.13 7.91
N TYR A 19 -34.83 -48.45 8.97
CA TYR A 19 -34.30 -48.26 10.32
C TYR A 19 -33.39 -49.45 10.59
N GLY A 20 -32.16 -49.20 11.06
CA GLY A 20 -31.26 -50.28 11.50
C GLY A 20 -31.80 -51.01 12.73
N ARG A 21 -30.95 -51.81 13.39
CA ARG A 21 -31.27 -52.32 14.74
C ARG A 21 -31.24 -51.13 15.71
N MET A 22 -32.40 -50.74 16.21
CA MET A 22 -32.59 -49.66 17.19
C MET A 22 -33.19 -50.23 18.48
N ASP A 23 -33.04 -49.52 19.60
CA ASP A 23 -33.71 -49.87 20.85
C ASP A 23 -35.24 -49.91 20.64
N PRO A 24 -35.93 -51.00 21.03
CA PRO A 24 -37.39 -51.08 21.06
C PRO A 24 -38.07 -49.91 21.77
N SER A 25 -37.43 -49.29 22.77
CA SER A 25 -37.95 -48.16 23.53
C SER A 25 -37.92 -46.82 22.77
N SER A 26 -37.14 -46.73 21.69
CA SER A 26 -37.00 -45.49 20.91
C SER A 26 -38.25 -45.20 20.08
N VAL A 27 -38.85 -44.04 20.38
CA VAL A 27 -40.09 -43.55 19.77
C VAL A 27 -39.81 -43.11 18.31
N PRO A 28 -40.58 -43.58 17.30
CA PRO A 28 -40.43 -43.13 15.92
C PRO A 28 -41.08 -41.76 15.69
N LEU A 29 -40.29 -40.77 15.29
CA LEU A 29 -40.71 -39.38 15.16
C LEU A 29 -40.66 -38.89 13.71
N LEU A 30 -41.58 -38.01 13.34
CA LEU A 30 -41.61 -37.36 12.03
C LEU A 30 -42.20 -35.96 12.15
N ALA A 31 -41.64 -35.00 11.41
CA ALA A 31 -42.18 -33.65 11.32
C ALA A 31 -41.90 -33.02 9.94
N TRP A 32 -42.95 -32.49 9.32
CA TRP A 32 -42.88 -31.78 8.05
C TRP A 32 -42.80 -30.28 8.25
N HIS A 33 -42.00 -29.60 7.44
CA HIS A 33 -42.02 -28.14 7.36
C HIS A 33 -41.57 -27.64 5.98
N PHE A 34 -42.03 -26.46 5.60
CA PHE A 34 -41.57 -25.80 4.37
C PHE A 34 -40.29 -25.02 4.65
N VAL A 35 -39.25 -25.27 3.86
CA VAL A 35 -37.95 -24.62 3.98
C VAL A 35 -37.61 -23.84 2.72
N ALA A 36 -37.14 -22.61 2.89
CA ALA A 36 -36.62 -21.81 1.78
C ALA A 36 -35.18 -22.25 1.47
N VAL A 37 -34.95 -22.77 0.26
CA VAL A 37 -33.63 -23.20 -0.24
C VAL A 37 -33.48 -22.66 -1.66
N GLN A 38 -32.42 -21.89 -1.94
CA GLN A 38 -32.11 -21.38 -3.30
C GLN A 38 -33.32 -20.69 -3.97
N ASN A 39 -33.95 -19.72 -3.27
CA ASN A 39 -35.12 -18.96 -3.75
C ASN A 39 -36.39 -19.78 -4.04
N SER A 40 -36.47 -21.05 -3.63
CA SER A 40 -37.68 -21.86 -3.72
C SER A 40 -38.09 -22.41 -2.34
N VAL A 41 -39.39 -22.48 -2.09
CA VAL A 41 -39.95 -23.04 -0.86
C VAL A 41 -40.26 -24.51 -1.11
N ASN A 42 -39.51 -25.40 -0.45
CA ASN A 42 -39.61 -26.84 -0.63
C ASN A 42 -40.01 -27.53 0.67
N PRO A 43 -40.85 -28.57 0.64
CA PRO A 43 -41.14 -29.37 1.83
C PRO A 43 -39.91 -30.18 2.27
N MET A 44 -39.67 -30.18 3.58
CA MET A 44 -38.65 -30.98 4.23
C MET A 44 -39.29 -31.87 5.27
N LEU A 45 -38.98 -33.16 5.19
CA LEU A 45 -39.30 -34.14 6.22
C LEU A 45 -38.08 -34.32 7.11
N ALA A 46 -38.24 -34.03 8.39
CA ALA A 46 -37.34 -34.56 9.39
C ALA A 46 -37.95 -35.83 9.99
N PHE A 47 -37.13 -36.82 10.27
CA PHE A 47 -37.54 -38.01 11.00
C PHE A 47 -36.41 -38.51 11.89
N CYS A 48 -36.77 -39.11 13.02
CA CYS A 48 -35.83 -39.61 14.01
C CYS A 48 -36.37 -40.89 14.63
N ARG A 49 -35.46 -41.77 15.04
CA ARG A 49 -35.74 -42.83 15.99
C ARG A 49 -34.47 -43.05 16.80
N GLY A 50 -34.49 -42.74 18.09
CA GLY A 50 -33.30 -42.73 18.94
C GLY A 50 -32.61 -41.37 18.92
N ASP A 51 -31.35 -41.35 18.52
CA ASP A 51 -30.40 -40.24 18.65
C ASP A 51 -29.98 -39.60 17.31
N VAL A 52 -30.45 -40.10 16.16
CA VAL A 52 -30.11 -39.55 14.84
C VAL A 52 -31.33 -38.97 14.13
N VAL A 53 -31.29 -37.65 13.90
CA VAL A 53 -32.29 -36.95 13.09
C VAL A 53 -31.85 -36.90 11.63
N HIS A 54 -32.68 -37.42 10.75
CA HIS A 54 -32.48 -37.40 9.31
C HIS A 54 -33.38 -36.34 8.66
N PHE A 55 -32.83 -35.58 7.73
CA PHE A 55 -33.57 -34.58 6.95
C PHE A 55 -33.67 -35.02 5.49
N LEU A 56 -34.88 -35.02 4.93
CA LEU A 56 -35.16 -35.29 3.53
C LEU A 56 -35.79 -34.06 2.90
N LEU A 57 -35.17 -33.54 1.85
CA LEU A 57 -35.69 -32.43 1.06
C LEU A 57 -36.45 -32.97 -0.15
N VAL A 58 -37.71 -32.57 -0.26
CA VAL A 58 -38.58 -32.95 -1.37
C VAL A 58 -38.66 -31.77 -2.34
N LYS A 59 -38.12 -31.94 -3.54
CA LYS A 59 -38.11 -30.91 -4.59
C LYS A 59 -38.96 -31.37 -5.77
N ARG A 60 -39.63 -30.43 -6.41
CA ARG A 60 -40.27 -30.63 -7.72
C ARG A 60 -39.37 -30.02 -8.78
N ASP A 61 -39.02 -30.78 -9.81
CA ASP A 61 -38.26 -30.26 -10.95
C ASP A 61 -39.19 -29.58 -11.99
N ASP A 62 -38.57 -28.96 -13.01
CA ASP A 62 -39.30 -28.25 -14.08
C ASP A 62 -40.18 -29.20 -14.92
N SER A 63 -39.84 -30.48 -14.97
CA SER A 63 -40.66 -31.51 -15.63
C SER A 63 -41.89 -31.93 -14.80
N GLY A 64 -41.95 -31.47 -13.55
CA GLY A 64 -42.98 -31.81 -12.57
C GLY A 64 -42.73 -33.12 -11.81
N ALA A 65 -41.59 -33.77 -11.99
CA ALA A 65 -41.20 -34.93 -11.21
C ALA A 65 -40.77 -34.53 -9.80
N ILE A 66 -41.09 -35.39 -8.83
CA ILE A 66 -40.77 -35.19 -7.42
C ILE A 66 -39.52 -35.98 -7.07
N HIS A 67 -38.51 -35.28 -6.56
CA HIS A 67 -37.24 -35.82 -6.11
C HIS A 67 -37.13 -35.71 -4.60
N VAL A 68 -36.76 -36.82 -3.95
CA VAL A 68 -36.50 -36.86 -2.51
C VAL A 68 -35.00 -37.03 -2.30
N THR A 69 -34.37 -36.01 -1.72
CA THR A 69 -32.92 -35.97 -1.51
C THR A 69 -32.59 -36.02 -0.03
N LYS A 70 -31.68 -36.91 0.37
CA LYS A 70 -31.19 -36.96 1.76
C LYS A 70 -30.24 -35.79 2.01
N GLN A 71 -30.52 -35.03 3.07
CA GLN A 71 -29.68 -33.94 3.56
C GLN A 71 -28.80 -34.43 4.71
N ARG A 72 -27.93 -33.54 5.22
CA ARG A 72 -27.04 -33.82 6.35
C ARG A 72 -27.85 -34.30 7.56
N GLN A 73 -27.39 -35.37 8.22
CA GLN A 73 -28.01 -35.89 9.44
C GLN A 73 -27.45 -35.20 10.67
N LEU A 74 -28.26 -35.11 11.73
CA LEU A 74 -27.87 -34.55 13.02
C LEU A 74 -27.75 -35.72 14.01
N HIS A 75 -26.57 -35.88 14.59
CA HIS A 75 -26.31 -36.87 15.64
C HIS A 75 -26.43 -36.20 16.99
N LEU A 76 -27.17 -36.82 17.89
CA LEU A 76 -27.46 -36.32 19.22
C LEU A 76 -26.79 -37.22 20.26
N HIS A 77 -26.69 -36.74 21.48
CA HIS A 77 -26.17 -37.50 22.62
C HIS A 77 -27.27 -37.99 23.55
N TYR A 78 -28.53 -37.87 23.11
CA TYR A 78 -29.72 -38.15 23.88
C TYR A 78 -30.81 -38.75 22.99
N ASP A 79 -31.67 -39.55 23.61
CA ASP A 79 -32.82 -40.16 22.95
C ASP A 79 -33.97 -39.16 22.82
N LEU A 80 -34.51 -39.05 21.61
CA LEU A 80 -35.62 -38.16 21.33
C LEU A 80 -36.98 -38.82 21.61
N ILE A 81 -37.89 -38.05 22.22
CA ILE A 81 -39.30 -38.45 22.40
C ILE A 81 -40.28 -37.59 21.61
N ASN A 82 -39.88 -36.37 21.21
CA ASN A 82 -40.64 -35.53 20.28
C ASN A 82 -39.74 -34.49 19.62
N PHE A 83 -40.16 -33.93 18.48
CA PHE A 83 -39.59 -32.70 17.96
C PHE A 83 -40.54 -31.99 17.00
N THR A 84 -40.47 -30.66 16.98
CA THR A 84 -41.31 -29.81 16.12
C THR A 84 -40.52 -28.68 15.50
N TRP A 85 -40.97 -28.19 14.35
CA TRP A 85 -40.38 -27.02 13.70
C TRP A 85 -41.00 -25.73 14.24
N ILE A 86 -40.17 -24.75 14.58
CA ILE A 86 -40.66 -23.38 14.89
C ILE A 86 -40.74 -22.57 13.59
N ASN A 87 -39.71 -22.69 12.75
CA ASN A 87 -39.62 -22.00 11.48
C ASN A 87 -38.71 -22.79 10.51
N SER A 88 -38.51 -22.26 9.31
CA SER A 88 -37.70 -22.88 8.24
C SER A 88 -36.23 -23.15 8.58
N ARG A 89 -35.72 -22.56 9.68
CA ARG A 89 -34.32 -22.71 10.12
C ARG A 89 -34.18 -23.38 11.48
N THR A 90 -35.21 -23.34 12.33
CA THR A 90 -35.08 -23.71 13.74
C THR A 90 -36.06 -24.82 14.08
N ALA A 91 -35.54 -25.89 14.68
CA ALA A 91 -36.32 -26.99 15.24
C ALA A 91 -36.13 -27.01 16.75
N VAL A 92 -37.14 -27.51 17.47
CA VAL A 92 -37.06 -27.77 18.90
C VAL A 92 -37.24 -29.26 19.11
N LEU A 93 -36.26 -29.85 19.79
CA LEU A 93 -36.27 -31.26 20.13
C LEU A 93 -36.58 -31.45 21.61
N LEU A 94 -37.30 -32.51 21.95
CA LEU A 94 -37.57 -32.92 23.32
C LEU A 94 -36.92 -34.28 23.56
N ASP A 95 -36.02 -34.34 24.53
CA ASP A 95 -35.36 -35.58 24.93
C ASP A 95 -36.19 -36.39 25.96
N SER A 96 -35.77 -37.62 26.22
CA SER A 96 -36.42 -38.52 27.18
C SER A 96 -36.37 -38.07 28.64
N VAL A 97 -35.62 -37.02 28.96
CA VAL A 97 -35.47 -36.45 30.30
C VAL A 97 -36.25 -35.13 30.43
N GLU A 98 -37.11 -34.84 29.46
CA GLU A 98 -37.92 -33.62 29.37
C GLU A 98 -37.09 -32.33 29.30
N LYS A 99 -35.95 -32.38 28.59
CA LYS A 99 -35.22 -31.16 28.18
C LYS A 99 -35.54 -30.80 26.75
N LEU A 100 -35.84 -29.53 26.54
CA LEU A 100 -35.98 -28.90 25.25
C LEU A 100 -34.64 -28.42 24.74
N HIS A 101 -34.35 -28.75 23.49
CA HIS A 101 -33.13 -28.36 22.79
C HIS A 101 -33.51 -27.58 21.54
N VAL A 102 -33.12 -26.30 21.48
CA VAL A 102 -33.33 -25.44 20.31
C VAL A 102 -32.16 -25.63 19.36
N ILE A 103 -32.42 -26.05 18.12
CA ILE A 103 -31.37 -26.37 17.16
C ILE A 103 -31.52 -25.57 15.89
N ASP A 104 -30.41 -24.98 15.43
CA ASP A 104 -30.33 -24.39 14.09
C ASP A 104 -30.04 -25.47 13.05
N ARG A 105 -30.95 -25.65 12.10
CA ARG A 105 -30.85 -26.68 11.05
C ARG A 105 -29.65 -26.47 10.13
N GLN A 106 -29.27 -25.23 9.84
CA GLN A 106 -28.21 -24.94 8.87
C GLN A 106 -26.84 -25.28 9.45
N THR A 107 -26.58 -24.84 10.68
CA THR A 107 -25.31 -25.03 11.37
C THR A 107 -25.24 -26.35 12.16
N GLN A 108 -26.41 -26.97 12.42
CA GLN A 108 -26.55 -28.16 13.28
C GLN A 108 -26.09 -27.93 14.71
N GLU A 109 -26.07 -26.67 15.15
CA GLU A 109 -25.69 -26.30 16.51
C GLU A 109 -26.91 -26.24 17.42
N GLU A 110 -26.74 -26.78 18.62
CA GLU A 110 -27.65 -26.58 19.74
C GLU A 110 -27.44 -25.16 20.30
N LEU A 111 -28.50 -24.37 20.27
CA LEU A 111 -28.48 -22.95 20.61
C LEU A 111 -28.83 -22.71 22.08
N GLU A 112 -29.79 -23.46 22.60
CA GLU A 112 -30.34 -23.27 23.93
C GLU A 112 -30.98 -24.57 24.43
N THR A 113 -30.83 -24.83 25.73
CA THR A 113 -31.37 -26.02 26.38
C THR A 113 -32.12 -25.63 27.64
N ILE A 114 -33.37 -26.06 27.76
CA ILE A 114 -34.28 -25.69 28.86
C ILE A 114 -34.94 -26.96 29.40
N GLU A 115 -34.92 -27.15 30.72
CA GLU A 115 -35.65 -28.23 31.37
C GLU A 115 -37.13 -27.85 31.51
N ILE A 116 -38.04 -28.77 31.14
CA ILE A 116 -39.49 -28.54 31.17
C ILE A 116 -40.24 -29.55 32.04
N SER A 117 -39.55 -30.20 32.98
CA SER A 117 -40.14 -31.15 33.94
C SER A 117 -41.31 -30.55 34.73
N GLU A 118 -41.29 -29.24 34.96
CA GLU A 118 -42.39 -28.51 35.61
C GLU A 118 -43.70 -28.47 34.80
N VAL A 119 -43.64 -28.67 33.48
CA VAL A 119 -44.83 -28.73 32.61
C VAL A 119 -45.68 -29.96 32.91
N GLN A 120 -45.07 -31.05 33.40
CA GLN A 120 -45.73 -32.33 33.65
C GLN A 120 -46.47 -32.83 32.41
N LEU A 121 -45.73 -33.18 31.36
CA LEU A 121 -46.28 -33.51 30.05
C LEU A 121 -47.29 -34.66 30.12
N VAL A 122 -48.36 -34.55 29.32
CA VAL A 122 -49.31 -35.66 29.14
C VAL A 122 -48.69 -36.67 28.18
N TYR A 123 -48.57 -37.93 28.60
CA TYR A 123 -48.11 -39.02 27.74
C TYR A 123 -49.29 -39.82 27.19
N ASN A 124 -49.19 -40.28 25.95
CA ASN A 124 -50.25 -41.01 25.24
C ASN A 124 -50.29 -42.51 25.60
N SER A 125 -49.94 -42.84 26.85
CA SER A 125 -49.67 -44.20 27.29
C SER A 125 -50.88 -45.13 27.20
N SER A 126 -52.09 -44.60 27.36
CA SER A 126 -53.34 -45.37 27.30
C SER A 126 -53.63 -45.94 25.91
N HIS A 127 -53.36 -45.18 24.85
CA HIS A 127 -53.55 -45.60 23.45
C HIS A 127 -52.53 -46.67 23.05
N PHE A 128 -51.25 -46.50 23.44
CA PHE A 128 -50.18 -47.45 23.10
C PHE A 128 -50.21 -48.72 23.94
N LYS A 129 -50.72 -48.65 25.18
CA LYS A 129 -50.92 -49.84 26.01
C LYS A 129 -52.25 -50.56 25.70
N SER A 130 -53.04 -50.07 24.74
CA SER A 130 -54.36 -50.58 24.36
C SER A 130 -55.20 -51.03 25.56
N LEU A 131 -55.30 -50.14 26.57
CA LEU A 131 -56.01 -50.42 27.82
C LEU A 131 -57.48 -50.78 27.55
N ALA A 132 -58.06 -50.23 26.48
CA ALA A 132 -59.42 -50.51 26.03
C ALA A 132 -59.64 -51.94 25.50
N THR A 133 -58.59 -52.66 25.06
CA THR A 133 -58.69 -54.04 24.54
C THR A 133 -58.00 -55.06 25.44
N GLY A 134 -57.78 -54.72 26.72
CA GLY A 134 -57.15 -55.61 27.70
C GLY A 134 -55.63 -55.76 27.58
N GLY A 135 -54.93 -54.80 26.97
CA GLY A 135 -53.46 -54.76 27.00
C GLY A 135 -52.74 -55.63 25.96
N ASN A 136 -53.47 -56.22 25.00
CA ASN A 136 -52.89 -57.05 23.93
C ASN A 136 -52.15 -56.20 22.89
N VAL A 137 -50.90 -55.81 23.20
CA VAL A 137 -50.00 -55.11 22.28
C VAL A 137 -48.63 -55.81 22.24
N SER A 138 -47.86 -55.56 21.17
CA SER A 138 -46.49 -56.06 21.13
C SER A 138 -45.63 -55.40 22.21
N GLU A 139 -44.60 -56.11 22.69
CA GLU A 139 -43.67 -55.61 23.71
C GLU A 139 -43.04 -54.26 23.32
N ALA A 140 -42.69 -54.09 22.04
CA ALA A 140 -42.20 -52.83 21.50
C ALA A 140 -43.24 -51.68 21.58
N LEU A 141 -44.53 -51.96 21.37
CA LEU A 141 -45.57 -50.94 21.47
C LEU A 141 -45.78 -50.49 22.92
N ALA A 142 -45.70 -51.45 23.86
CA ALA A 142 -45.83 -51.18 25.29
C ALA A 142 -44.72 -50.26 25.80
N LEU A 143 -43.46 -50.53 25.40
CA LEU A 143 -42.29 -49.71 25.74
C LEU A 143 -42.38 -48.31 25.15
N VAL A 144 -42.77 -48.18 23.88
CA VAL A 144 -43.00 -46.87 23.24
C VAL A 144 -44.08 -46.07 23.95
N GLY A 145 -45.12 -46.73 24.48
CA GLY A 145 -46.21 -46.09 25.20
C GLY A 145 -45.79 -45.33 26.46
N GLU A 146 -44.63 -45.61 27.04
CA GLU A 146 -44.14 -44.90 28.22
C GLU A 146 -43.50 -43.55 27.89
N LYS A 147 -42.98 -43.42 26.66
CA LYS A 147 -42.28 -42.22 26.17
C LYS A 147 -43.08 -41.43 25.13
N ALA A 148 -44.18 -41.98 24.60
CA ALA A 148 -44.91 -41.38 23.49
C ALA A 148 -45.72 -40.13 23.92
N CYS A 149 -45.33 -38.96 23.43
CA CYS A 149 -46.02 -37.68 23.70
C CYS A 149 -46.42 -36.93 22.40
N TYR A 150 -46.69 -37.66 21.31
CA TYR A 150 -46.93 -37.09 19.98
C TYR A 150 -47.99 -35.98 19.92
N GLN A 151 -49.10 -36.14 20.65
CA GLN A 151 -50.24 -35.22 20.61
C GLN A 151 -50.19 -34.12 21.68
N SER A 152 -49.13 -34.13 22.49
CA SER A 152 -48.97 -33.19 23.61
C SER A 152 -48.14 -31.98 23.23
N ILE A 153 -47.59 -31.97 22.01
CA ILE A 153 -46.72 -30.90 21.52
C ILE A 153 -47.18 -30.52 20.12
N SER A 154 -47.45 -29.24 19.92
CA SER A 154 -47.89 -28.72 18.62
C SER A 154 -47.29 -27.34 18.38
N SER A 155 -46.91 -27.06 17.14
CA SER A 155 -46.37 -25.76 16.72
C SER A 155 -47.40 -25.00 15.89
N CYS A 156 -47.70 -23.75 16.25
CA CYS A 156 -48.57 -22.86 15.47
C CYS A 156 -48.04 -21.42 15.53
N GLY A 157 -47.94 -20.76 14.37
CA GLY A 157 -47.56 -19.35 14.30
C GLY A 157 -46.18 -18.99 14.87
N GLY A 158 -45.23 -19.94 14.87
CA GLY A 158 -43.91 -19.75 15.49
C GLY A 158 -43.89 -19.93 17.02
N GLN A 159 -45.01 -20.36 17.60
CA GLN A 159 -45.14 -20.72 19.01
C GLN A 159 -45.26 -22.24 19.14
N ILE A 160 -44.78 -22.80 20.25
CA ILE A 160 -44.97 -24.21 20.59
C ILE A 160 -45.87 -24.31 21.81
N PHE A 161 -46.88 -25.16 21.70
CA PHE A 161 -47.83 -25.48 22.76
C PHE A 161 -47.46 -26.83 23.35
N TYR A 162 -47.32 -26.88 24.67
CA TYR A 162 -47.09 -28.09 25.46
C TYR A 162 -48.30 -28.36 26.34
N LEU A 163 -48.87 -29.54 26.22
CA LEU A 163 -49.98 -30.00 27.04
C LEU A 163 -49.44 -30.64 28.32
N GLY A 164 -49.50 -29.89 29.41
CA GLY A 164 -49.27 -30.39 30.75
C GLY A 164 -50.52 -31.02 31.36
N THR A 165 -50.36 -31.79 32.42
CA THR A 165 -51.49 -32.41 33.15
C THR A 165 -52.46 -31.41 33.77
N LYS A 166 -52.01 -30.18 34.05
CA LYS A 166 -52.80 -29.12 34.71
C LYS A 166 -53.07 -27.89 33.83
N SER A 167 -52.21 -27.63 32.85
CA SER A 167 -52.24 -26.40 32.05
C SER A 167 -51.61 -26.61 30.68
N VAL A 168 -51.96 -25.73 29.74
CA VAL A 168 -51.27 -25.61 28.45
C VAL A 168 -50.20 -24.54 28.57
N HIS A 169 -48.96 -24.88 28.25
CA HIS A 169 -47.81 -23.98 28.27
C HIS A 169 -47.48 -23.54 26.84
N VAL A 170 -47.22 -22.25 26.66
CA VAL A 170 -46.82 -21.68 25.36
C VAL A 170 -45.38 -21.22 25.46
N MET A 171 -44.53 -21.68 24.55
CA MET A 171 -43.13 -21.27 24.46
C MET A 171 -42.85 -20.65 23.09
N THR A 172 -42.09 -19.56 23.09
CA THR A 172 -41.72 -18.80 21.90
C THR A 172 -40.25 -18.44 21.93
N LEU A 173 -39.59 -18.45 20.77
CA LEU A 173 -38.26 -17.86 20.64
C LEU A 173 -38.35 -16.33 20.71
N ARG A 174 -37.41 -15.71 21.43
CA ARG A 174 -37.32 -14.25 21.47
C ARG A 174 -37.06 -13.70 20.07
N SER A 175 -37.74 -12.61 19.71
CA SER A 175 -37.48 -11.92 18.46
C SER A 175 -36.07 -11.31 18.44
N TRP A 176 -35.53 -11.01 17.26
CA TRP A 176 -34.23 -10.34 17.14
C TRP A 176 -34.22 -9.01 17.91
N ARG A 177 -35.34 -8.26 17.90
CA ARG A 177 -35.48 -7.00 18.65
C ARG A 177 -35.40 -7.24 20.14
N GLU A 178 -36.16 -8.20 20.66
CA GLU A 178 -36.14 -8.55 22.08
C GLU A 178 -34.76 -9.00 22.56
N ARG A 179 -34.00 -9.71 21.71
CA ARG A 179 -32.63 -10.12 22.03
C ARG A 179 -31.68 -8.93 22.14
N VAL A 180 -31.76 -7.99 21.20
CA VAL A 180 -30.98 -6.74 21.24
C VAL A 180 -31.41 -5.89 22.44
N ASP A 181 -32.71 -5.70 22.65
CA ASP A 181 -33.27 -4.91 23.75
C ASP A 181 -32.92 -5.50 25.12
N HIS A 182 -32.82 -6.82 25.24
CA HIS A 182 -32.38 -7.47 26.46
C HIS A 182 -30.93 -7.12 26.81
N LEU A 183 -30.02 -7.08 25.83
CA LEU A 183 -28.64 -6.64 26.02
C LEU A 183 -28.56 -5.15 26.36
N LEU A 184 -29.38 -4.32 25.71
CA LEU A 184 -29.48 -2.89 26.03
C LEU A 184 -29.96 -2.64 27.46
N LYS A 185 -30.92 -3.43 27.95
CA LYS A 185 -31.39 -3.39 29.35
C LYS A 185 -30.29 -3.79 30.36
N GLN A 186 -29.36 -4.66 29.96
CA GLN A 186 -28.20 -5.06 30.76
C GLN A 186 -27.03 -4.06 30.64
N GLU A 187 -27.21 -2.94 29.95
CA GLU A 187 -26.17 -1.95 29.66
C GLU A 187 -24.98 -2.48 28.82
N ARG A 188 -25.17 -3.61 28.12
CA ARG A 188 -24.16 -4.24 27.26
C ARG A 188 -24.30 -3.78 25.81
N LEU A 189 -23.96 -2.52 25.55
CA LEU A 189 -24.19 -1.91 24.24
C LEU A 189 -23.33 -2.49 23.12
N THR A 190 -22.03 -2.69 23.36
CA THR A 190 -21.11 -3.26 22.36
C THR A 190 -21.61 -4.64 21.89
N ASP A 191 -22.06 -5.48 22.82
CA ASP A 191 -22.67 -6.77 22.52
C ASP A 191 -24.01 -6.63 21.77
N ALA A 192 -24.83 -5.63 22.13
CA ALA A 192 -26.09 -5.36 21.44
C ALA A 192 -25.88 -4.94 19.98
N LEU A 193 -24.90 -4.06 19.73
CA LEU A 193 -24.52 -3.62 18.39
C LEU A 193 -23.87 -4.74 17.59
N ALA A 194 -22.99 -5.54 18.21
CA ALA A 194 -22.39 -6.70 17.56
C ALA A 194 -23.44 -7.75 17.18
N LEU A 195 -24.41 -8.00 18.07
CA LEU A 195 -25.54 -8.88 17.79
C LEU A 195 -26.41 -8.30 16.66
N ALA A 196 -26.74 -7.01 16.68
CA ALA A 196 -27.47 -6.35 15.60
C ALA A 196 -26.74 -6.47 14.26
N TRP A 197 -25.43 -6.22 14.25
CA TRP A 197 -24.58 -6.39 13.07
C TRP A 197 -24.57 -7.83 12.56
N SER A 198 -24.54 -8.83 13.44
CA SER A 198 -24.64 -10.24 13.04
C SER A 198 -25.96 -10.57 12.31
N PHE A 199 -27.07 -9.90 12.68
CA PHE A 199 -28.34 -9.98 11.94
C PHE A 199 -28.25 -9.25 10.59
N TYR A 200 -27.55 -8.10 10.54
CA TYR A 200 -27.34 -7.31 9.31
C TYR A 200 -26.57 -8.11 8.25
N GLU A 201 -25.48 -8.77 8.66
CA GLU A 201 -24.68 -9.67 7.82
C GLU A 201 -25.41 -10.98 7.47
N GLY A 202 -26.46 -11.33 8.23
CA GLY A 202 -27.21 -12.58 8.04
C GLY A 202 -26.52 -13.82 8.60
N LYS A 203 -25.53 -13.66 9.48
CA LYS A 203 -24.83 -14.74 10.19
C LYS A 203 -25.55 -15.20 11.46
N ALA A 204 -26.48 -14.39 11.97
CA ALA A 204 -27.22 -14.71 13.19
C ALA A 204 -28.08 -15.98 13.06
N LYS A 205 -28.13 -16.75 14.16
CA LYS A 205 -28.87 -18.01 14.30
C LYS A 205 -30.25 -17.80 14.92
N ALA A 206 -31.18 -18.73 14.64
CA ALA A 206 -32.56 -18.70 15.12
C ALA A 206 -33.24 -17.33 14.96
N VAL A 207 -33.19 -16.79 13.75
CA VAL A 207 -33.73 -15.45 13.47
C VAL A 207 -35.26 -15.48 13.45
N VAL A 208 -35.88 -14.69 14.33
CA VAL A 208 -37.34 -14.53 14.42
C VAL A 208 -37.70 -13.05 14.31
N GLY A 209 -38.69 -12.72 13.47
CA GLY A 209 -39.21 -11.35 13.30
C GLY A 209 -38.51 -10.49 12.23
N LEU A 210 -37.74 -11.09 11.31
CA LEU A 210 -37.11 -10.41 10.17
C LEU A 210 -37.66 -10.95 8.84
N SER A 211 -37.68 -10.09 7.82
CA SER A 211 -38.06 -10.49 6.46
C SER A 211 -37.04 -11.45 5.84
N GLY A 212 -37.52 -12.33 4.94
CA GLY A 212 -36.64 -13.14 4.10
C GLY A 212 -35.87 -12.33 3.04
N ASP A 213 -36.40 -11.16 2.66
CA ASP A 213 -35.74 -10.22 1.75
C ASP A 213 -34.54 -9.55 2.44
N THR A 214 -33.35 -9.75 1.85
CA THR A 214 -32.06 -9.25 2.35
C THR A 214 -32.03 -7.72 2.45
N SER A 215 -32.57 -7.00 1.46
CA SER A 215 -32.50 -5.53 1.43
C SER A 215 -33.38 -4.92 2.51
N LYS A 216 -34.64 -5.40 2.61
CA LYS A 216 -35.56 -4.97 3.68
C LYS A 216 -35.05 -5.34 5.07
N ARG A 217 -34.45 -6.52 5.22
CA ARG A 217 -33.84 -6.96 6.48
C ARG A 217 -32.71 -6.01 6.89
N LYS A 218 -31.79 -5.72 5.98
CA LYS A 218 -30.66 -4.80 6.22
C LYS A 218 -31.16 -3.40 6.60
N ALA A 219 -32.16 -2.87 5.90
CA ALA A 219 -32.74 -1.56 6.20
C ALA A 219 -33.34 -1.50 7.62
N VAL A 220 -34.21 -2.45 7.98
CA VAL A 220 -34.86 -2.47 9.31
C VAL A 220 -33.85 -2.61 10.45
N ILE A 221 -32.76 -3.35 10.24
CA ILE A 221 -31.71 -3.51 11.25
C ILE A 221 -30.86 -2.24 11.32
N ALA A 222 -30.49 -1.65 10.18
CA ALA A 222 -29.75 -0.39 10.14
C ALA A 222 -30.51 0.72 10.87
N ASP A 223 -31.81 0.88 10.61
CA ASP A 223 -32.65 1.86 11.30
C ASP A 223 -32.62 1.66 12.82
N ARG A 224 -32.73 0.40 13.29
CA ARG A 224 -32.64 0.09 14.72
C ARG A 224 -31.24 0.36 15.28
N MET A 225 -30.18 0.08 14.54
CA MET A 225 -28.81 0.39 14.97
C MET A 225 -28.59 1.90 15.09
N VAL A 226 -29.13 2.70 14.16
CA VAL A 226 -29.11 4.17 14.23
C VAL A 226 -29.81 4.67 15.50
N GLU A 227 -30.99 4.15 15.82
CA GLU A 227 -31.70 4.48 17.07
C GLU A 227 -30.85 4.15 18.32
N ILE A 228 -30.18 2.99 18.32
CA ILE A 228 -29.32 2.55 19.43
C ILE A 228 -28.11 3.48 19.58
N LEU A 229 -27.45 3.84 18.48
CA LEU A 229 -26.29 4.74 18.46
C LEU A 229 -26.66 6.13 18.97
N LEU A 230 -27.79 6.69 18.52
CA LEU A 230 -28.29 8.00 18.96
C LEU A 230 -28.64 8.00 20.45
N HIS A 231 -29.36 6.97 20.91
CA HIS A 231 -29.69 6.81 22.32
C HIS A 231 -28.42 6.64 23.18
N TYR A 232 -27.39 5.96 22.65
CA TYR A 232 -26.13 5.80 23.35
C TYR A 232 -25.34 7.10 23.44
N ALA A 233 -25.27 7.88 22.36
CA ALA A 233 -24.66 9.21 22.38
C ALA A 233 -25.32 10.10 23.44
N ASP A 234 -26.67 10.17 23.46
CA ASP A 234 -27.42 10.94 24.46
C ASP A 234 -27.14 10.48 25.89
N ARG A 235 -27.08 9.17 26.08
CA ARG A 235 -26.84 8.57 27.39
C ARG A 235 -25.43 8.84 27.89
N THR A 236 -24.44 8.81 27.01
CA THR A 236 -23.03 9.10 27.31
C THR A 236 -22.88 10.54 27.78
N LEU A 237 -23.51 11.48 27.08
CA LEU A 237 -23.54 12.89 27.47
C LEU A 237 -24.26 13.09 28.82
N LYS A 238 -25.36 12.37 29.09
CA LYS A 238 -26.08 12.46 30.38
C LYS A 238 -25.37 11.79 31.56
N LYS A 239 -24.57 10.76 31.32
CA LYS A 239 -23.79 10.04 32.35
C LYS A 239 -22.39 10.62 32.53
N CYS A 240 -22.11 11.80 31.98
CA CYS A 240 -20.85 12.49 32.18
C CYS A 240 -20.52 12.58 33.68
N PRO A 241 -19.31 12.19 34.10
CA PRO A 241 -18.89 12.32 35.50
C PRO A 241 -18.89 13.80 35.93
N ASP A 242 -19.91 14.20 36.68
CA ASP A 242 -19.92 15.49 37.37
C ASP A 242 -18.91 15.41 38.53
N GLN A 243 -17.85 16.22 38.46
CA GLN A 243 -16.81 16.47 39.48
C GLN A 243 -15.49 15.67 39.34
N GLY A 244 -14.50 16.32 38.71
CA GLY A 244 -13.21 16.48 39.39
C GLY A 244 -11.93 16.08 38.65
N LYS A 245 -11.97 15.33 37.55
CA LYS A 245 -10.77 15.04 36.75
C LYS A 245 -11.11 14.98 35.26
N ILE A 246 -10.64 15.96 34.49
CA ILE A 246 -10.74 16.00 33.01
C ILE A 246 -10.33 14.65 32.41
N GLN A 247 -9.29 14.02 32.98
CA GLN A 247 -8.80 12.69 32.59
C GLN A 247 -9.84 11.55 32.66
N VAL A 248 -10.77 11.57 33.63
CA VAL A 248 -11.80 10.52 33.75
C VAL A 248 -12.90 10.72 32.70
N MET A 249 -13.21 11.99 32.38
CA MET A 249 -14.10 12.30 31.26
C MET A 249 -13.47 11.92 29.93
N GLU A 250 -12.16 12.16 29.78
CA GLU A 250 -11.44 11.79 28.56
C GLU A 250 -11.47 10.27 28.33
N GLN A 251 -11.16 9.48 29.36
CA GLN A 251 -11.25 8.02 29.27
C GLN A 251 -12.66 7.54 28.93
N HIS A 252 -13.68 8.14 29.55
CA HIS A 252 -15.07 7.79 29.27
C HIS A 252 -15.43 7.97 27.78
N PHE A 253 -15.04 9.09 27.18
CA PHE A 253 -15.31 9.35 25.76
C PHE A 253 -14.38 8.55 24.84
N GLN A 254 -13.14 8.27 25.23
CA GLN A 254 -12.22 7.42 24.45
C GLN A 254 -12.72 5.98 24.30
N ASP A 255 -13.43 5.44 25.30
CA ASP A 255 -14.01 4.09 25.21
C ASP A 255 -15.28 4.05 24.33
N VAL A 256 -15.97 5.19 24.22
CA VAL A 256 -17.33 5.27 23.65
C VAL A 256 -17.33 5.75 22.21
N VAL A 257 -16.62 6.85 21.94
CA VAL A 257 -16.67 7.55 20.66
C VAL A 257 -16.19 6.66 19.50
N PRO A 258 -15.07 5.91 19.62
CA PRO A 258 -14.64 5.00 18.55
C PRO A 258 -15.70 3.97 18.18
N VAL A 259 -16.43 3.42 19.16
CA VAL A 259 -17.51 2.46 18.89
C VAL A 259 -18.63 3.12 18.07
N ILE A 260 -19.00 4.36 18.37
CA ILE A 260 -20.03 5.08 17.61
C ILE A 260 -19.55 5.34 16.18
N VAL A 261 -18.30 5.83 16.02
CA VAL A 261 -17.69 6.09 14.71
C VAL A 261 -17.61 4.81 13.88
N ASP A 262 -17.12 3.71 14.45
CA ASP A 262 -17.00 2.40 13.80
C ASP A 262 -18.33 1.93 13.21
N TYR A 263 -19.41 1.94 14.01
CA TYR A 263 -20.71 1.47 13.52
C TYR A 263 -21.36 2.44 12.54
N CYS A 264 -21.11 3.76 12.64
CA CYS A 264 -21.53 4.72 11.61
C CYS A 264 -20.84 4.47 10.26
N LEU A 265 -19.54 4.18 10.28
CA LEU A 265 -18.76 3.85 9.09
C LEU A 265 -19.16 2.49 8.50
N LEU A 266 -19.36 1.47 9.34
CA LEU A 266 -19.86 0.14 8.92
C LEU A 266 -21.23 0.22 8.24
N LEU A 267 -22.10 1.10 8.72
CA LEU A 267 -23.42 1.34 8.13
C LEU A 267 -23.37 2.27 6.90
N GLN A 268 -22.20 2.84 6.57
CA GLN A 268 -22.01 3.85 5.52
C GLN A 268 -22.93 5.07 5.71
N ARG A 269 -23.11 5.51 6.96
CA ARG A 269 -23.96 6.65 7.33
C ARG A 269 -23.11 7.82 7.85
N THR A 270 -22.30 8.41 6.97
CA THR A 270 -21.52 9.63 7.28
C THR A 270 -22.42 10.82 7.55
N ASP A 271 -23.63 10.84 6.99
CA ASP A 271 -24.68 11.82 7.28
C ASP A 271 -25.11 11.79 8.76
N LEU A 272 -25.25 10.60 9.35
CA LEU A 272 -25.55 10.45 10.77
C LEU A 272 -24.38 10.92 11.64
N LEU A 273 -23.16 10.54 11.23
CA LEU A 273 -21.93 10.87 11.94
C LEU A 273 -21.74 12.38 12.07
N PHE A 274 -21.88 13.13 10.97
CA PHE A 274 -21.58 14.56 10.95
C PHE A 274 -22.76 15.48 11.22
N ASN A 275 -24.01 15.04 11.04
CA ASN A 275 -25.18 15.91 11.27
C ASN A 275 -25.90 15.67 12.60
N GLN A 276 -25.73 14.52 13.25
CA GLN A 276 -26.43 14.22 14.51
C GLN A 276 -25.46 13.85 15.62
N ILE A 277 -24.52 12.95 15.35
CA ILE A 277 -23.54 12.53 16.37
C ILE A 277 -22.58 13.68 16.66
N TYR A 278 -22.03 14.34 15.63
CA TYR A 278 -21.13 15.47 15.80
C TYR A 278 -21.78 16.63 16.57
N ASP A 279 -23.01 17.00 16.22
CA ASP A 279 -23.77 18.06 16.89
C ASP A 279 -23.93 17.77 18.39
N LYS A 280 -24.24 16.52 18.74
CA LYS A 280 -24.33 16.06 20.14
C LYS A 280 -22.98 16.10 20.85
N MET A 281 -21.92 15.58 20.22
CA MET A 281 -20.58 15.60 20.81
C MET A 281 -20.04 17.03 20.97
N SER A 282 -20.47 17.95 20.12
CA SER A 282 -20.11 19.37 20.19
C SER A 282 -20.70 20.10 21.39
N GLU A 283 -21.72 19.54 22.07
CA GLU A 283 -22.25 20.10 23.33
C GLU A 283 -21.22 20.08 24.47
N ASN A 284 -20.21 19.20 24.40
CA ASN A 284 -19.15 19.07 25.40
C ASN A 284 -17.76 19.21 24.75
N SER A 285 -16.96 20.16 25.22
CA SER A 285 -15.63 20.45 24.63
C SER A 285 -14.67 19.25 24.66
N VAL A 286 -14.70 18.43 25.73
CA VAL A 286 -13.87 17.23 25.86
C VAL A 286 -14.32 16.16 24.88
N ALA A 287 -15.64 15.94 24.76
CA ALA A 287 -16.21 14.99 23.80
C ALA A 287 -15.90 15.41 22.35
N LYS A 288 -16.04 16.69 22.03
CA LYS A 288 -15.68 17.28 20.72
C LYS A 288 -14.21 17.00 20.39
N GLY A 289 -13.29 17.30 21.31
CA GLY A 289 -11.86 17.06 21.08
C GLY A 289 -11.52 15.59 20.83
N ILE A 290 -12.09 14.68 21.61
CA ILE A 290 -11.88 13.24 21.46
C ILE A 290 -12.50 12.71 20.17
N PHE A 291 -13.67 13.23 19.79
CA PHE A 291 -14.29 12.90 18.52
C PHE A 291 -13.38 13.28 17.35
N LEU A 292 -12.84 14.50 17.35
CA LEU A 292 -11.94 14.97 16.30
C LEU A 292 -10.65 14.13 16.22
N GLU A 293 -10.02 13.82 17.35
CA GLU A 293 -8.85 12.93 17.42
C GLU A 293 -9.17 11.51 16.97
N CYS A 294 -10.38 11.02 17.24
CA CYS A 294 -10.81 9.70 16.84
C CYS A 294 -10.93 9.56 15.32
N LEU A 295 -11.18 10.64 14.58
CA LEU A 295 -11.30 10.59 13.12
C LEU A 295 -9.97 10.34 12.41
N GLU A 296 -8.85 10.81 12.97
CA GLU A 296 -7.50 10.72 12.41
C GLU A 296 -7.15 9.33 11.85
N PRO A 297 -7.22 8.22 12.62
CA PRO A 297 -6.87 6.89 12.11
C PRO A 297 -7.79 6.40 10.98
N TYR A 298 -9.04 6.86 10.91
CA TYR A 298 -9.97 6.49 9.83
C TYR A 298 -9.71 7.29 8.56
N ILE A 299 -9.25 8.54 8.68
CA ILE A 299 -8.82 9.37 7.55
C ILE A 299 -7.53 8.79 6.96
N LEU A 300 -6.51 8.54 7.78
CA LEU A 300 -5.22 7.99 7.33
C LEU A 300 -5.31 6.57 6.74
N SER A 301 -6.41 5.84 7.00
CA SER A 301 -6.65 4.51 6.43
C SER A 301 -7.63 4.52 5.25
N ASP A 302 -7.93 5.70 4.69
CA ASP A 302 -8.87 5.92 3.58
C ASP A 302 -10.29 5.38 3.83
N LYS A 303 -10.66 5.12 5.09
CA LYS A 303 -12.01 4.70 5.48
C LYS A 303 -12.97 5.88 5.57
N LEU A 304 -12.44 7.08 5.83
CA LEU A 304 -13.19 8.32 5.93
C LEU A 304 -12.55 9.39 5.05
N ILE A 305 -12.99 9.45 3.79
CA ILE A 305 -12.44 10.37 2.78
C ILE A 305 -13.20 11.72 2.79
N GLY A 306 -14.51 11.70 3.10
CA GLY A 306 -15.35 12.91 3.06
C GLY A 306 -15.79 13.35 4.46
N ILE A 307 -15.54 14.63 4.79
CA ILE A 307 -15.99 15.29 6.02
C ILE A 307 -16.68 16.61 5.69
N THR A 308 -17.55 17.11 6.58
CA THR A 308 -18.23 18.39 6.35
C THR A 308 -17.27 19.56 6.61
N ALA A 309 -17.49 20.70 5.92
CA ALA A 309 -16.66 21.90 6.08
C ALA A 309 -16.58 22.41 7.53
N GLN A 310 -17.68 22.29 8.29
CA GLN A 310 -17.72 22.65 9.70
C GLN A 310 -16.78 21.78 10.54
N VAL A 311 -16.86 20.45 10.35
CA VAL A 311 -16.02 19.49 11.08
C VAL A 311 -14.56 19.68 10.71
N MET A 312 -14.25 19.96 9.45
CA MET A 312 -12.89 20.25 9.01
C MET A 312 -12.31 21.49 9.69
N LYS A 313 -13.07 22.59 9.73
CA LYS A 313 -12.64 23.82 10.42
C LYS A 313 -12.35 23.55 11.90
N ASP A 314 -13.22 22.80 12.57
CA ASP A 314 -13.06 22.45 13.96
C ASP A 314 -11.87 21.48 14.18
N LEU A 315 -11.61 20.56 13.25
CA LEU A 315 -10.44 19.68 13.24
C LEU A 315 -9.15 20.49 13.14
N LEU A 316 -9.06 21.42 12.17
CA LEU A 316 -7.90 22.29 11.97
C LEU A 316 -7.58 23.09 13.26
N LEU A 317 -8.60 23.75 13.84
CA LEU A 317 -8.43 24.55 15.06
C LEU A 317 -7.99 23.69 16.25
N HIS A 318 -8.56 22.49 16.41
CA HIS A 318 -8.21 21.58 17.51
C HIS A 318 -6.76 21.08 17.42
N PHE A 319 -6.30 20.70 16.23
CA PHE A 319 -4.92 20.24 16.02
C PHE A 319 -3.90 21.39 16.14
N GLN A 320 -4.30 22.61 15.75
CA GLN A 320 -3.50 23.82 15.96
C GLN A 320 -3.32 24.11 17.46
N ASP A 321 -4.40 24.09 18.24
CA ASP A 321 -4.35 24.31 19.70
C ASP A 321 -3.50 23.26 20.43
N LYS A 322 -3.46 22.02 19.92
CA LYS A 322 -2.63 20.92 20.46
C LYS A 322 -1.20 20.84 19.89
N ASN A 323 -0.82 21.74 18.99
CA ASN A 323 0.48 21.75 18.31
C ASN A 323 0.82 20.41 17.59
N ARG A 324 -0.19 19.77 16.99
CA ARG A 324 -0.06 18.52 16.22
C ARG A 324 -0.26 18.77 14.72
N LEU A 325 0.47 19.74 14.19
CA LEU A 325 0.31 20.19 12.80
C LEU A 325 0.72 19.13 11.76
N GLU A 326 1.72 18.29 12.07
CA GLU A 326 2.15 17.20 11.17
C GLU A 326 1.04 16.16 10.94
N ASN A 327 0.34 15.75 11.99
CA ASN A 327 -0.80 14.83 11.90
C ASN A 327 -1.93 15.42 11.04
N LEU A 328 -2.14 16.72 11.16
CA LEU A 328 -3.15 17.45 10.39
C LEU A 328 -2.78 17.51 8.90
N GLU A 329 -1.53 17.80 8.58
CA GLU A 329 -1.01 17.78 7.21
C GLU A 329 -1.19 16.39 6.58
N ALA A 330 -0.87 15.32 7.32
CA ALA A 330 -1.11 13.95 6.88
C ALA A 330 -2.61 13.68 6.64
N CYS A 331 -3.51 14.14 7.52
CA CYS A 331 -4.95 13.95 7.34
C CYS A 331 -5.49 14.64 6.09
N ILE A 332 -5.09 15.89 5.82
CA ILE A 332 -5.59 16.68 4.69
C ILE A 332 -5.35 15.96 3.35
N VAL A 333 -4.18 15.32 3.21
CA VAL A 333 -3.78 14.62 1.98
C VAL A 333 -4.68 13.42 1.65
N HIS A 334 -5.35 12.83 2.65
CA HIS A 334 -6.26 11.71 2.46
C HIS A 334 -7.74 12.11 2.30
N MET A 335 -8.05 13.41 2.32
CA MET A 335 -9.41 13.92 2.23
C MET A 335 -9.83 14.32 0.81
N ASP A 336 -11.12 14.20 0.52
CA ASP A 336 -11.74 14.81 -0.65
C ASP A 336 -12.06 16.29 -0.39
N ILE A 337 -11.17 17.15 -0.90
CA ILE A 337 -11.20 18.60 -0.66
C ILE A 337 -12.27 19.30 -1.51
N THR A 338 -12.88 18.64 -2.50
CA THR A 338 -13.91 19.26 -3.36
C THR A 338 -15.15 19.71 -2.58
N SER A 339 -15.38 19.11 -1.41
CA SER A 339 -16.49 19.42 -0.51
C SER A 339 -16.21 20.54 0.52
N LEU A 340 -14.99 21.08 0.54
CA LEU A 340 -14.51 22.02 1.54
C LEU A 340 -14.37 23.45 0.99
N ASP A 341 -14.34 24.44 1.89
CA ASP A 341 -13.96 25.82 1.52
C ASP A 341 -12.45 25.89 1.29
N ILE A 342 -12.05 25.72 0.03
CA ILE A 342 -10.66 25.67 -0.40
C ILE A 342 -9.89 26.94 0.03
N GLN A 343 -10.51 28.12 -0.05
CA GLN A 343 -9.83 29.38 0.28
C GLN A 343 -9.46 29.44 1.76
N GLN A 344 -10.38 29.03 2.63
CA GLN A 344 -10.13 29.00 4.06
C GLN A 344 -9.06 27.96 4.43
N VAL A 345 -9.12 26.77 3.83
CA VAL A 345 -8.13 25.71 4.10
C VAL A 345 -6.73 26.14 3.64
N VAL A 346 -6.60 26.74 2.45
CA VAL A 346 -5.31 27.25 1.95
C VAL A 346 -4.73 28.33 2.87
N LEU A 347 -5.56 29.28 3.35
CA LEU A 347 -5.10 30.33 4.24
C LEU A 347 -4.56 29.74 5.56
N LEU A 348 -5.30 28.80 6.16
CA LEU A 348 -4.91 28.14 7.39
C LEU A 348 -3.64 27.28 7.22
N CYS A 349 -3.50 26.56 6.10
CA CYS A 349 -2.28 25.80 5.81
C CYS A 349 -1.06 26.73 5.67
N TRP A 350 -1.24 27.89 5.04
CA TRP A 350 -0.17 28.88 4.87
C TRP A 350 0.25 29.51 6.20
N GLU A 351 -0.71 29.94 7.03
CA GLU A 351 -0.44 30.54 8.35
C GLU A 351 0.26 29.58 9.32
N ASN A 352 0.05 28.27 9.16
CA ASN A 352 0.64 27.22 10.00
C ASN A 352 1.82 26.49 9.34
N HIS A 353 2.36 27.01 8.22
CA HIS A 353 3.51 26.43 7.49
C HIS A 353 3.32 24.99 6.97
N LEU A 354 2.08 24.58 6.70
CA LEU A 354 1.70 23.26 6.18
C LEU A 354 1.74 23.24 4.64
N TYR A 355 2.95 23.25 4.08
CA TYR A 355 3.15 23.40 2.64
C TYR A 355 2.67 22.21 1.80
N ASP A 356 2.76 20.97 2.30
CA ASP A 356 2.35 19.77 1.54
C ASP A 356 0.83 19.70 1.44
N ALA A 357 0.14 19.99 2.54
CA ALA A 357 -1.31 20.14 2.55
C ALA A 357 -1.75 21.26 1.62
N MET A 358 -1.08 22.43 1.65
CA MET A 358 -1.43 23.54 0.76
C MET A 358 -1.28 23.15 -0.72
N ILE A 359 -0.16 22.52 -1.11
CA ILE A 359 0.08 22.08 -2.49
C ILE A 359 -0.99 21.06 -2.91
N TYR A 360 -1.29 20.08 -2.06
CA TYR A 360 -2.34 19.09 -2.31
C TYR A 360 -3.72 19.74 -2.52
N VAL A 361 -4.08 20.73 -1.69
CA VAL A 361 -5.35 21.46 -1.78
C VAL A 361 -5.50 22.18 -3.13
N TYR A 362 -4.44 22.82 -3.62
CA TYR A 362 -4.46 23.48 -4.94
C TYR A 362 -4.53 22.49 -6.10
N ASN A 363 -3.73 21.42 -6.04
CA ASN A 363 -3.67 20.43 -7.11
C ASN A 363 -4.97 19.63 -7.22
N SER A 364 -5.41 19.03 -6.11
CA SER A 364 -6.58 18.16 -6.08
C SER A 364 -7.90 18.91 -6.03
N GLY A 365 -7.92 20.07 -5.35
CA GLY A 365 -9.14 20.87 -5.18
C GLY A 365 -9.42 21.85 -6.33
N MET A 366 -8.37 22.47 -6.90
CA MET A 366 -8.51 23.50 -7.95
C MET A 366 -7.95 23.09 -9.31
N ASN A 367 -7.25 21.95 -9.42
CA ASN A 367 -6.45 21.59 -10.60
C ASN A 367 -5.46 22.71 -11.01
N ASP A 368 -4.95 23.44 -10.01
CA ASP A 368 -4.02 24.56 -10.22
C ASP A 368 -2.63 24.21 -9.69
N PHE A 369 -1.74 23.85 -10.60
CA PHE A 369 -0.38 23.44 -10.29
C PHE A 369 0.61 24.60 -10.20
N ILE A 370 0.22 25.81 -10.64
CA ILE A 370 1.10 26.98 -10.78
C ILE A 370 0.99 27.91 -9.59
N SER A 371 -0.21 28.18 -9.08
CA SER A 371 -0.41 29.05 -7.91
C SER A 371 0.42 28.64 -6.67
N PRO A 372 0.56 27.33 -6.33
CA PRO A 372 1.44 26.91 -5.25
C PRO A 372 2.90 27.31 -5.49
N MET A 373 3.40 27.13 -6.72
CA MET A 373 4.76 27.51 -7.08
C MET A 373 4.96 29.01 -6.92
N GLU A 374 4.05 29.82 -7.48
CA GLU A 374 4.13 31.29 -7.39
C GLU A 374 4.21 31.77 -5.95
N LYS A 375 3.41 31.20 -5.04
CA LYS A 375 3.45 31.52 -3.61
C LYS A 375 4.79 31.17 -2.96
N LEU A 376 5.33 29.99 -3.23
CA LEU A 376 6.60 29.54 -2.66
C LEU A 376 7.78 30.38 -3.20
N PHE A 377 7.78 30.70 -4.49
CA PHE A 377 8.78 31.59 -5.10
C PHE A 377 8.77 32.99 -4.50
N LYS A 378 7.60 33.57 -4.19
CA LYS A 378 7.50 34.89 -3.55
C LYS A 378 8.20 34.96 -2.17
N VAL A 379 8.37 33.82 -1.49
CA VAL A 379 9.08 33.76 -0.19
C VAL A 379 10.57 33.50 -0.36
N ILE A 380 10.96 32.63 -1.30
CA ILE A 380 12.35 32.17 -1.46
C ILE A 380 13.18 33.12 -2.34
N ALA A 381 12.59 33.74 -3.37
CA ALA A 381 13.33 34.59 -4.31
C ALA A 381 13.93 35.87 -3.68
N PRO A 382 13.19 36.65 -2.86
CA PRO A 382 13.73 37.89 -2.29
C PRO A 382 15.01 37.75 -1.43
N PRO A 383 15.11 36.80 -0.49
CA PRO A 383 16.34 36.63 0.30
C PRO A 383 17.53 36.13 -0.54
N LEU A 384 17.30 35.26 -1.51
CA LEU A 384 18.35 34.77 -2.42
C LEU A 384 18.89 35.88 -3.33
N ASN A 385 18.01 36.68 -3.93
CA ASN A 385 18.41 37.82 -4.77
C ASN A 385 19.16 38.88 -3.97
N ALA A 386 18.90 39.00 -2.67
CA ALA A 386 19.62 39.89 -1.77
C ALA A 386 20.95 39.31 -1.24
N GLY A 387 21.33 38.09 -1.64
CA GLY A 387 22.54 37.39 -1.17
C GLY A 387 22.50 37.02 0.32
N LYS A 388 21.30 36.90 0.92
CA LYS A 388 21.13 36.53 2.33
C LYS A 388 21.01 35.03 2.49
N SER A 389 21.53 34.49 3.59
CA SER A 389 21.30 33.10 3.98
C SER A 389 19.81 32.88 4.29
N LEU A 390 19.27 31.76 3.81
CA LEU A 390 17.92 31.32 4.11
C LEU A 390 17.80 30.82 5.56
N THR A 391 16.61 30.93 6.15
CA THR A 391 16.28 30.28 7.42
C THR A 391 16.04 28.78 7.21
N ASP A 392 16.16 27.97 8.27
CA ASP A 392 15.91 26.51 8.19
C ASP A 392 14.53 26.19 7.60
N GLU A 393 13.50 26.95 7.96
CA GLU A 393 12.14 26.83 7.42
C GLU A 393 12.07 27.12 5.91
N GLN A 394 12.81 28.13 5.44
CA GLN A 394 12.90 28.46 4.01
C GLN A 394 13.67 27.40 3.22
N VAL A 395 14.67 26.77 3.84
CA VAL A 395 15.40 25.64 3.24
C VAL A 395 14.48 24.43 3.10
N VAL A 396 13.72 24.07 4.14
CA VAL A 396 12.72 22.99 4.07
C VAL A 396 11.68 23.28 2.99
N MET A 397 11.17 24.51 2.94
CA MET A 397 10.22 24.95 1.90
C MET A 397 10.81 24.84 0.49
N GLY A 398 12.05 25.29 0.28
CA GLY A 398 12.70 25.23 -1.03
C GLY A 398 12.99 23.80 -1.50
N ASN A 399 13.34 22.90 -0.57
CA ASN A 399 13.47 21.48 -0.87
C ASN A 399 12.12 20.87 -1.28
N LYS A 400 11.02 21.19 -0.56
CA LYS A 400 9.67 20.79 -0.94
C LYS A 400 9.27 21.33 -2.32
N LEU A 401 9.64 22.57 -2.65
CA LEU A 401 9.42 23.16 -3.98
C LEU A 401 10.17 22.38 -5.08
N LEU A 402 11.43 22.01 -4.88
CA LEU A 402 12.19 21.21 -5.85
C LEU A 402 11.58 19.83 -6.07
N VAL A 403 11.19 19.15 -4.99
CA VAL A 403 10.51 17.84 -5.06
C VAL A 403 9.16 17.99 -5.77
N TYR A 404 8.41 19.04 -5.47
CA TYR A 404 7.12 19.31 -6.12
C TYR A 404 7.27 19.51 -7.62
N ILE A 405 8.23 20.34 -8.07
CA ILE A 405 8.56 20.53 -9.49
C ILE A 405 8.92 19.19 -10.13
N SER A 406 9.76 18.38 -9.47
CA SER A 406 10.13 17.05 -9.95
C SER A 406 8.93 16.13 -10.11
N CYS A 407 8.00 16.11 -9.15
CA CYS A 407 6.78 15.32 -9.23
C CYS A 407 5.90 15.74 -10.41
N CYS A 408 5.62 17.05 -10.56
CA CYS A 408 4.84 17.57 -11.69
C CYS A 408 5.46 17.20 -13.04
N LEU A 409 6.78 17.34 -13.17
CA LEU A 409 7.51 17.03 -14.39
C LEU A 409 7.61 15.51 -14.69
N ALA A 410 7.61 14.68 -13.65
CA ALA A 410 7.53 13.22 -13.75
C ALA A 410 6.09 12.71 -13.99
N GLY A 411 5.07 13.56 -13.84
CA GLY A 411 3.65 13.16 -13.93
C GLY A 411 3.09 12.53 -12.65
N ARG A 412 3.77 12.70 -11.51
CA ARG A 412 3.32 12.22 -10.20
C ARG A 412 2.61 13.33 -9.43
N ALA A 413 1.58 12.99 -8.66
CA ALA A 413 0.94 13.96 -7.78
C ALA A 413 1.80 14.17 -6.53
N TYR A 414 1.68 15.35 -5.93
CA TYR A 414 2.36 15.71 -4.70
C TYR A 414 1.33 16.02 -3.61
N PRO A 415 1.52 15.54 -2.38
CA PRO A 415 2.64 14.71 -1.91
C PRO A 415 2.46 13.20 -2.15
N LEU A 416 1.24 12.73 -2.45
CA LEU A 416 0.92 11.32 -2.65
C LEU A 416 0.05 11.12 -3.91
N GLY A 417 0.28 10.03 -4.64
CA GLY A 417 -0.50 9.62 -5.81
C GLY A 417 0.10 10.03 -7.15
N ASP A 418 -0.68 9.88 -8.22
CA ASP A 418 -0.31 10.19 -9.60
C ASP A 418 -1.24 11.25 -10.18
N ILE A 419 -0.72 12.09 -11.08
CA ILE A 419 -1.54 13.05 -11.82
C ILE A 419 -2.37 12.24 -12.84
N PRO A 420 -3.68 12.51 -13.01
CA PRO A 420 -4.49 11.86 -14.04
C PRO A 420 -3.81 11.89 -15.41
N GLU A 421 -3.72 10.74 -16.10
CA GLU A 421 -2.94 10.57 -17.33
C GLU A 421 -3.30 11.60 -18.42
N ASP A 422 -4.55 12.04 -18.45
CA ASP A 422 -5.08 13.07 -19.34
C ASP A 422 -4.57 14.49 -19.04
N LEU A 423 -4.26 14.78 -17.78
CA LEU A 423 -3.74 16.07 -17.33
C LEU A 423 -2.21 16.13 -17.36
N VAL A 424 -1.51 14.99 -17.35
CA VAL A 424 -0.03 14.95 -17.29
C VAL A 424 0.64 15.82 -18.36
N PRO A 425 0.29 15.76 -19.67
CA PRO A 425 0.93 16.61 -20.68
C PRO A 425 0.68 18.11 -20.45
N LEU A 426 -0.53 18.46 -19.99
CA LEU A 426 -0.90 19.84 -19.69
C LEU A 426 -0.08 20.39 -18.52
N VAL A 427 0.01 19.64 -17.41
CA VAL A 427 0.75 20.05 -16.21
C VAL A 427 2.23 20.20 -16.53
N LYS A 428 2.84 19.24 -17.25
CA LYS A 428 4.24 19.34 -17.69
C LYS A 428 4.47 20.63 -18.48
N ASN A 429 3.63 20.92 -19.47
CA ASN A 429 3.73 22.12 -20.29
C ASN A 429 3.59 23.41 -19.46
N GLN A 430 2.60 23.47 -18.57
CA GLN A 430 2.38 24.64 -17.70
C GLN A 430 3.57 24.90 -16.77
N VAL A 431 4.12 23.86 -16.14
CA VAL A 431 5.28 23.98 -15.25
C VAL A 431 6.52 24.39 -16.03
N PHE A 432 6.73 23.85 -17.24
CA PHE A 432 7.82 24.28 -18.11
C PHE A 432 7.70 25.74 -18.53
N GLU A 433 6.54 26.15 -19.03
CA GLU A 433 6.27 27.53 -19.42
C GLU A 433 6.47 28.49 -18.27
N PHE A 434 6.09 28.08 -17.06
CA PHE A 434 6.31 28.84 -15.84
C PHE A 434 7.80 29.05 -15.54
N LEU A 435 8.61 27.98 -15.57
CA LEU A 435 10.05 28.06 -15.27
C LEU A 435 10.79 28.95 -16.27
N ILE A 436 10.44 28.89 -17.55
CA ILE A 436 11.09 29.67 -18.62
C ILE A 436 10.51 31.07 -18.84
N ARG A 437 9.63 31.56 -17.95
CA ARG A 437 9.11 32.94 -18.03
C ARG A 437 10.26 33.94 -17.97
N LEU A 438 10.18 34.96 -18.83
CA LEU A 438 11.22 36.00 -18.91
C LEU A 438 11.23 36.88 -17.65
N HIS A 439 10.07 37.23 -17.11
CA HIS A 439 9.90 38.08 -15.94
C HIS A 439 8.78 37.51 -15.06
N SER A 440 8.78 37.84 -13.77
CA SER A 440 7.69 37.52 -12.86
C SER A 440 6.50 38.44 -13.09
N THR A 441 5.32 38.02 -12.66
CA THR A 441 4.06 38.76 -12.85
C THR A 441 4.02 40.10 -12.11
N GLU A 442 4.81 40.25 -11.05
CA GLU A 442 4.93 41.46 -10.20
C GLU A 442 6.39 41.95 -10.13
N GLY A 443 7.20 41.64 -11.14
CA GLY A 443 8.64 41.94 -11.18
C GLY A 443 8.96 43.43 -11.12
N SER A 444 10.06 43.77 -10.45
CA SER A 444 10.63 45.12 -10.51
C SER A 444 11.18 45.40 -11.92
N VAL A 445 11.34 46.68 -12.25
CA VAL A 445 11.91 47.11 -13.56
C VAL A 445 13.35 46.60 -13.74
N ASP A 446 14.05 46.32 -12.63
CA ASP A 446 15.42 45.80 -12.59
C ASP A 446 15.47 44.26 -12.48
N GLU A 447 14.35 43.55 -12.64
CA GLU A 447 14.34 42.09 -12.57
C GLU A 447 15.10 41.48 -13.75
N GLU A 448 16.03 40.58 -13.44
CA GLU A 448 16.79 39.86 -14.46
C GLU A 448 15.95 38.80 -15.17
N VAL A 449 16.31 38.53 -16.42
CA VAL A 449 15.60 37.56 -17.24
C VAL A 449 15.72 36.15 -16.65
N TYR A 450 14.60 35.41 -16.67
CA TYR A 450 14.45 34.05 -16.14
C TYR A 450 14.56 33.94 -14.61
N PRO A 451 13.74 34.71 -13.85
CA PRO A 451 13.86 34.81 -12.39
C PRO A 451 13.66 33.47 -11.67
N TYR A 452 12.77 32.60 -12.17
CA TYR A 452 12.48 31.31 -11.53
C TYR A 452 13.65 30.32 -11.66
N VAL A 453 14.25 30.20 -12.85
CA VAL A 453 15.44 29.38 -13.07
C VAL A 453 16.62 29.91 -12.25
N ARG A 454 16.84 31.24 -12.24
CA ARG A 454 17.86 31.88 -11.40
C ARG A 454 17.66 31.54 -9.92
N THR A 455 16.44 31.69 -9.42
CA THR A 455 16.10 31.39 -8.01
C THR A 455 16.42 29.94 -7.65
N LEU A 456 16.02 28.97 -8.49
CA LEU A 456 16.31 27.55 -8.24
C LEU A 456 17.81 27.23 -8.31
N LEU A 457 18.54 27.84 -9.25
CA LEU A 457 19.99 27.68 -9.36
C LEU A 457 20.73 28.26 -8.16
N HIS A 458 20.32 29.42 -7.64
CA HIS A 458 20.88 30.02 -6.44
C HIS A 458 20.46 29.28 -5.16
N PHE A 459 19.29 28.64 -5.15
CA PHE A 459 18.83 27.82 -4.04
C PHE A 459 19.66 26.53 -3.93
N ASP A 460 19.60 25.67 -4.95
CA ASP A 460 20.41 24.45 -5.04
C ASP A 460 20.62 24.07 -6.51
N THR A 461 21.78 24.47 -7.05
CA THR A 461 22.17 24.18 -8.43
C THR A 461 22.18 22.68 -8.72
N ARG A 462 22.65 21.86 -7.78
CA ARG A 462 22.87 20.43 -8.02
C ARG A 462 21.53 19.71 -8.09
N GLU A 463 20.68 19.91 -7.09
CA GLU A 463 19.40 19.21 -7.02
C GLU A 463 18.46 19.69 -8.14
N PHE A 464 18.47 20.97 -8.50
CA PHE A 464 17.71 21.44 -9.66
C PHE A 464 18.16 20.79 -10.97
N LEU A 465 19.47 20.67 -11.23
CA LEU A 465 19.99 19.98 -12.42
C LEU A 465 19.65 18.48 -12.41
N ASN A 466 19.63 17.83 -11.24
CA ASN A 466 19.18 16.45 -11.11
C ASN A 466 17.68 16.30 -11.46
N VAL A 467 16.83 17.21 -10.99
CA VAL A 467 15.40 17.23 -11.33
C VAL A 467 15.19 17.31 -12.85
N LEU A 468 15.93 18.19 -13.53
CA LEU A 468 15.90 18.29 -14.99
C LEU A 468 16.41 17.01 -15.65
N ALA A 469 17.48 16.39 -15.12
CA ALA A 469 18.05 15.17 -15.68
C ALA A 469 17.05 14.01 -15.70
N LEU A 470 16.34 13.82 -14.57
CA LEU A 470 15.27 12.82 -14.44
C LEU A 470 14.13 13.11 -15.39
N THR A 471 13.71 14.38 -15.47
CA THR A 471 12.61 14.80 -16.35
C THR A 471 12.90 14.49 -17.83
N PHE A 472 14.14 14.70 -18.27
CA PHE A 472 14.54 14.50 -19.66
C PHE A 472 14.59 13.01 -20.08
N GLU A 473 14.61 12.07 -19.13
CA GLU A 473 14.58 10.63 -19.45
C GLU A 473 13.22 10.16 -19.95
N ASP A 474 12.15 10.85 -19.55
CA ASP A 474 10.79 10.53 -19.92
C ASP A 474 10.38 11.08 -21.31
N PHE A 475 11.24 11.86 -21.97
CA PHE A 475 10.94 12.60 -23.21
C PHE A 475 11.13 11.82 -24.50
N LYS A 476 11.34 10.51 -24.42
CA LYS A 476 11.85 9.68 -25.53
C LYS A 476 10.99 9.69 -26.82
N ASN A 477 9.76 10.21 -26.81
CA ASN A 477 8.85 10.20 -27.98
C ASN A 477 8.06 11.50 -28.23
N ASP A 478 8.31 12.60 -27.50
CA ASP A 478 7.53 13.84 -27.63
C ASP A 478 8.37 14.97 -28.26
N LYS A 479 7.95 15.44 -29.46
CA LYS A 479 8.64 16.53 -30.19
C LYS A 479 8.65 17.84 -29.42
N GLN A 480 7.58 18.14 -28.68
CA GLN A 480 7.46 19.37 -27.91
C GLN A 480 8.39 19.32 -26.70
N ALA A 481 8.51 18.15 -26.07
CA ALA A 481 9.42 17.93 -24.95
C ALA A 481 10.90 18.11 -25.33
N VAL A 482 11.30 17.69 -26.55
CA VAL A 482 12.65 17.95 -27.08
C VAL A 482 12.92 19.44 -27.28
N GLU A 483 11.93 20.22 -27.72
CA GLU A 483 12.07 21.68 -27.84
C GLU A 483 12.22 22.35 -26.47
N TYR A 484 11.44 21.93 -25.46
CA TYR A 484 11.58 22.42 -24.09
C TYR A 484 12.94 22.06 -23.49
N GLN A 485 13.42 20.83 -23.74
CA GLN A 485 14.74 20.38 -23.31
C GLN A 485 15.83 21.31 -23.86
N GLN A 486 15.79 21.60 -25.16
CA GLN A 486 16.73 22.49 -25.82
C GLN A 486 16.65 23.91 -25.25
N ARG A 487 15.45 24.44 -25.10
CA ARG A 487 15.22 25.80 -24.60
C ARG A 487 15.72 25.99 -23.18
N ILE A 488 15.51 25.02 -22.28
CA ILE A 488 16.05 25.08 -20.92
C ILE A 488 17.57 25.04 -20.94
N VAL A 489 18.19 24.17 -21.75
CA VAL A 489 19.65 24.12 -21.86
C VAL A 489 20.22 25.46 -22.33
N ASP A 490 19.59 26.10 -23.32
CA ASP A 490 20.00 27.43 -23.80
C ASP A 490 19.85 28.50 -22.71
N ILE A 491 18.77 28.43 -21.91
CA ILE A 491 18.56 29.32 -20.77
C ILE A 491 19.61 29.09 -19.69
N LEU A 492 19.94 27.85 -19.34
CA LEU A 492 20.95 27.51 -18.34
C LEU A 492 22.33 28.03 -18.76
N LEU A 493 22.71 27.84 -20.03
CA LEU A 493 23.96 28.38 -20.58
C LEU A 493 23.98 29.92 -20.51
N LYS A 494 22.89 30.57 -20.91
CA LYS A 494 22.75 32.02 -20.84
C LYS A 494 22.82 32.54 -19.40
N VAL A 495 22.15 31.89 -18.46
CA VAL A 495 22.07 32.34 -17.07
C VAL A 495 23.39 32.11 -16.34
N MET A 496 23.98 30.91 -16.45
CA MET A 496 25.15 30.53 -15.64
C MET A 496 26.49 30.88 -16.26
N VAL A 497 26.59 31.00 -17.58
CA VAL A 497 27.88 31.21 -18.27
C VAL A 497 28.04 32.64 -18.79
N GLU A 498 26.95 33.31 -19.21
CA GLU A 498 27.04 34.72 -19.62
C GLU A 498 27.00 35.69 -18.43
N ASN A 499 26.44 35.30 -17.28
CA ASN A 499 26.41 36.14 -16.07
C ASN A 499 27.44 35.67 -15.04
N SER A 500 28.01 36.63 -14.31
CA SER A 500 29.16 36.39 -13.42
C SER A 500 28.79 35.96 -12.00
N ASP A 501 27.51 35.65 -11.76
CA ASP A 501 26.94 35.52 -10.40
C ASP A 501 27.06 34.10 -9.82
N PHE A 502 27.62 33.15 -10.58
CA PHE A 502 27.77 31.76 -10.19
C PHE A 502 29.23 31.38 -9.95
N THR A 503 29.44 30.52 -8.96
CA THR A 503 30.79 30.02 -8.64
C THR A 503 31.28 29.01 -9.68
N PRO A 504 32.60 28.85 -9.89
CA PRO A 504 33.15 27.85 -10.81
C PRO A 504 32.66 26.42 -10.52
N SER A 505 32.43 26.08 -9.25
CA SER A 505 31.91 24.77 -8.84
C SER A 505 30.47 24.53 -9.32
N GLN A 506 29.61 25.56 -9.27
CA GLN A 506 28.22 25.51 -9.77
C GLN A 506 28.18 25.39 -11.30
N VAL A 507 29.00 26.18 -12.00
CA VAL A 507 29.18 26.06 -13.46
C VAL A 507 29.70 24.65 -13.81
N GLY A 508 30.55 24.07 -12.96
CA GLY A 508 30.98 22.69 -13.07
C GLY A 508 29.87 21.65 -12.95
N CYS A 509 28.89 21.87 -12.08
CA CYS A 509 27.70 21.03 -12.00
C CYS A 509 26.94 21.06 -13.34
N LEU A 510 26.78 22.24 -13.96
CA LEU A 510 26.13 22.39 -15.26
C LEU A 510 26.88 21.61 -16.35
N PHE A 511 28.21 21.72 -16.42
CA PHE A 511 29.00 20.99 -17.41
C PHE A 511 28.93 19.48 -17.23
N THR A 512 28.96 19.00 -15.98
CA THR A 512 28.77 17.58 -15.65
C THR A 512 27.39 17.10 -16.09
N PHE A 513 26.34 17.89 -15.83
CA PHE A 513 24.98 17.62 -16.27
C PHE A 513 24.88 17.56 -17.80
N LEU A 514 25.42 18.55 -18.52
CA LEU A 514 25.39 18.60 -19.98
C LEU A 514 26.12 17.41 -20.58
N ALA A 515 27.31 17.06 -20.08
CA ALA A 515 28.06 15.90 -20.55
C ALA A 515 27.25 14.59 -20.42
N ARG A 516 26.56 14.38 -19.29
CA ARG A 516 25.66 13.22 -19.12
C ARG A 516 24.51 13.21 -20.11
N GLN A 517 23.88 14.36 -20.37
CA GLN A 517 22.78 14.42 -21.35
C GLN A 517 23.29 14.15 -22.77
N LEU A 518 24.49 14.63 -23.10
CA LEU A 518 25.12 14.42 -24.41
C LEU A 518 25.58 12.97 -24.62
N ALA A 519 25.93 12.27 -23.54
CA ALA A 519 26.33 10.85 -23.58
C ALA A 519 25.16 9.88 -23.81
N LYS A 520 23.90 10.34 -23.86
CA LYS A 520 22.75 9.45 -24.06
C LYS A 520 22.65 8.98 -25.53
N PRO A 521 22.34 7.70 -25.79
CA PRO A 521 22.37 7.11 -27.15
C PRO A 521 21.31 7.69 -28.12
N ASN A 522 20.25 8.32 -27.62
CA ASN A 522 19.19 8.97 -28.40
C ASN A 522 19.20 10.49 -28.23
N ASN A 523 20.38 11.12 -28.16
CA ASN A 523 20.50 12.54 -27.90
C ASN A 523 19.94 13.41 -29.05
N THR A 524 19.00 14.30 -28.72
CA THR A 524 18.40 15.30 -29.63
C THR A 524 18.80 16.73 -29.29
N LEU A 525 19.68 16.95 -28.30
CA LEU A 525 20.15 18.27 -27.90
C LEU A 525 21.09 18.85 -28.97
N PHE A 526 20.76 20.05 -29.42
CA PHE A 526 21.55 20.89 -30.31
C PHE A 526 22.14 22.06 -29.53
N VAL A 527 23.34 21.91 -28.99
CA VAL A 527 23.99 23.02 -28.29
C VAL A 527 24.35 24.12 -29.31
N ASN A 528 23.69 25.28 -29.21
CA ASN A 528 23.75 26.32 -30.24
C ASN A 528 25.13 26.98 -30.33
N ARG A 529 25.60 27.16 -31.57
CA ARG A 529 26.98 27.50 -31.96
C ARG A 529 27.33 28.98 -31.82
N THR A 530 26.34 29.84 -31.60
CA THR A 530 26.49 31.30 -31.72
C THR A 530 26.69 32.05 -30.40
N LEU A 531 26.48 31.41 -29.24
CA LEU A 531 26.48 32.10 -27.94
C LEU A 531 27.89 32.47 -27.43
N PHE A 532 28.97 32.12 -28.13
CA PHE A 532 30.35 32.43 -27.72
C PHE A 532 31.19 33.18 -28.77
N ASP A 533 30.59 33.58 -29.89
CA ASP A 533 31.33 34.17 -31.03
C ASP A 533 31.72 35.65 -30.80
N GLN A 534 31.33 36.27 -29.67
CA GLN A 534 31.70 37.66 -29.35
C GLN A 534 32.95 37.83 -28.48
N ALA A 535 33.59 36.75 -27.99
CA ALA A 535 34.75 36.88 -27.09
C ALA A 535 36.08 36.37 -27.64
N THR A 536 36.14 35.65 -28.77
CA THR A 536 37.41 35.27 -29.40
C THR A 536 37.29 35.31 -30.92
N GLY A 537 37.88 36.33 -31.55
CA GLY A 537 37.91 36.46 -32.99
C GLY A 537 38.79 35.40 -33.65
N LEU A 538 38.22 34.23 -33.98
CA LEU A 538 38.78 33.26 -34.91
C LEU A 538 37.67 32.41 -35.55
N THR A 539 37.23 32.85 -36.72
CA THR A 539 36.28 32.18 -37.60
C THR A 539 36.93 30.97 -38.28
N THR A 540 36.76 29.76 -37.73
CA THR A 540 36.59 28.46 -38.45
C THR A 540 36.69 27.25 -37.48
N ARG A 541 35.65 26.95 -36.68
CA ARG A 541 35.37 25.62 -36.06
C ARG A 541 34.14 25.66 -35.13
N ALA A 542 32.97 25.99 -35.69
CA ALA A 542 31.78 26.39 -34.93
C ALA A 542 31.04 25.27 -34.16
N ASN A 543 31.51 24.02 -34.11
CA ASN A 543 30.92 22.96 -33.26
C ASN A 543 31.77 22.65 -32.01
N LEU A 544 32.91 23.33 -31.85
CA LEU A 544 34.03 22.89 -31.01
C LEU A 544 34.09 23.58 -29.63
N CYS A 545 33.38 24.70 -29.40
CA CYS A 545 33.66 25.56 -28.25
C CYS A 545 33.12 25.04 -26.90
N ILE A 546 31.84 24.67 -26.81
CA ILE A 546 31.22 24.34 -25.51
C ILE A 546 31.66 22.96 -25.03
N LEU A 547 31.73 21.99 -25.95
CA LEU A 547 32.28 20.68 -25.65
C LEU A 547 33.76 20.73 -25.25
N ALA A 548 34.57 21.58 -25.90
CA ALA A 548 35.95 21.79 -25.48
C ALA A 548 36.03 22.43 -24.09
N GLN A 549 35.17 23.39 -23.75
CA GLN A 549 35.11 24.00 -22.42
C GLN A 549 34.61 23.02 -21.35
N VAL A 550 33.61 22.20 -21.65
CA VAL A 550 33.16 21.10 -20.77
C VAL A 550 34.32 20.15 -20.49
N LEU A 551 35.10 19.79 -21.51
CA LEU A 551 36.29 18.93 -21.36
C LEU A 551 37.43 19.62 -20.59
N GLU A 552 37.70 20.89 -20.87
CA GLU A 552 38.70 21.69 -20.15
C GLU A 552 38.33 21.83 -18.68
N PHE A 553 37.05 21.99 -18.38
CA PHE A 553 36.54 22.00 -17.00
C PHE A 553 36.64 20.62 -16.36
N LEU A 554 36.11 19.57 -17.02
CA LEU A 554 36.12 18.21 -16.50
C LEU A 554 37.56 17.74 -16.24
N CYS A 555 38.52 18.09 -17.09
CA CYS A 555 39.94 17.74 -16.95
C CYS A 555 40.77 18.83 -16.24
N SER A 556 40.16 19.79 -15.55
CA SER A 556 40.89 20.79 -14.79
C SER A 556 41.58 20.13 -13.58
N PRO A 557 42.91 20.30 -13.41
CA PRO A 557 43.63 19.76 -12.26
C PRO A 557 43.40 20.57 -10.97
N ASP A 558 42.88 21.81 -11.08
CA ASP A 558 42.76 22.74 -9.95
C ASP A 558 41.48 22.52 -9.10
N ASP A 559 40.56 21.64 -9.52
CA ASP A 559 39.32 21.32 -8.80
C ASP A 559 39.38 19.91 -8.20
N ASP A 560 39.97 19.74 -7.01
CA ASP A 560 40.00 18.45 -6.30
C ASP A 560 38.59 17.94 -5.91
N SER A 561 37.56 18.77 -6.02
CA SER A 561 36.19 18.33 -5.75
C SER A 561 35.72 17.40 -6.88
N ARG A 562 35.16 16.24 -6.50
CA ARG A 562 34.41 15.35 -7.41
C ARG A 562 35.24 14.74 -8.54
N HIS A 563 36.53 14.46 -8.29
CA HIS A 563 37.45 13.79 -9.23
C HIS A 563 36.83 12.53 -9.88
N SER A 564 36.27 11.63 -9.07
CA SER A 564 35.63 10.39 -9.55
C SER A 564 34.38 10.63 -10.40
N GLU A 565 33.56 11.61 -10.05
CA GLU A 565 32.34 11.95 -10.81
C GLU A 565 32.71 12.51 -12.20
N ARG A 566 33.69 13.41 -12.26
CA ARG A 566 34.18 13.99 -13.52
C ARG A 566 34.79 12.92 -14.43
N GLN A 567 35.59 12.02 -13.87
CA GLN A 567 36.19 10.90 -14.60
C GLN A 567 35.12 9.98 -15.20
N GLN A 568 34.11 9.60 -14.40
CA GLN A 568 33.02 8.72 -14.84
C GLN A 568 32.18 9.35 -15.95
N VAL A 569 31.78 10.62 -15.79
CA VAL A 569 30.97 11.33 -16.80
C VAL A 569 31.72 11.48 -18.12
N LEU A 570 33.03 11.76 -18.06
CA LEU A 570 33.84 11.84 -19.27
C LEU A 570 33.97 10.47 -19.95
N LEU A 571 34.14 9.39 -19.18
CA LEU A 571 34.16 8.03 -19.74
C LEU A 571 32.83 7.69 -20.45
N GLU A 572 31.69 8.00 -19.84
CA GLU A 572 30.36 7.83 -20.44
C GLU A 572 30.21 8.62 -21.75
N LEU A 573 30.66 9.87 -21.79
CA LEU A 573 30.66 10.70 -22.99
C LEU A 573 31.51 10.11 -24.12
N LEU A 574 32.67 9.53 -23.78
CA LEU A 574 33.57 8.90 -24.75
C LEU A 574 32.96 7.61 -25.32
N GLN A 575 32.40 6.76 -24.45
CA GLN A 575 31.73 5.52 -24.84
C GLN A 575 30.50 5.75 -25.74
N ALA A 576 29.78 6.85 -25.52
CA ALA A 576 28.64 7.27 -26.34
C ALA A 576 29.00 7.75 -27.76
N GLY A 577 30.28 7.77 -28.13
CA GLY A 577 30.74 8.21 -29.45
C GLY A 577 31.09 9.69 -29.54
N GLY A 578 31.20 10.40 -28.40
CA GLY A 578 31.65 11.80 -28.37
C GLY A 578 33.04 12.03 -28.98
N ILE A 579 33.84 10.97 -29.15
CA ILE A 579 35.22 11.00 -29.64
C ILE A 579 35.35 11.50 -31.09
N VAL A 580 34.30 11.32 -31.93
CA VAL A 580 34.34 11.70 -33.36
C VAL A 580 34.57 13.20 -33.57
N GLN A 581 34.43 14.01 -32.51
CA GLN A 581 34.53 15.47 -32.58
C GLN A 581 35.87 16.04 -32.06
N PHE A 582 36.84 15.21 -31.64
CA PHE A 582 38.06 15.69 -30.96
C PHE A 582 39.37 15.13 -31.53
N GLU A 583 40.47 15.81 -31.17
CA GLU A 583 41.83 15.36 -31.42
C GLU A 583 42.29 14.48 -30.24
N GLU A 584 42.38 13.16 -30.48
CA GLU A 584 42.69 12.13 -29.47
C GLU A 584 43.95 12.47 -28.65
N SER A 585 44.98 13.00 -29.32
CA SER A 585 46.25 13.44 -28.71
C SER A 585 46.08 14.51 -27.62
N ARG A 586 45.16 15.46 -27.79
CA ARG A 586 44.92 16.54 -26.84
C ARG A 586 44.17 16.03 -25.61
N LEU A 587 43.22 15.13 -25.82
CA LEU A 587 42.44 14.52 -24.73
C LEU A 587 43.31 13.67 -23.82
N ILE A 588 44.24 12.88 -24.37
CA ILE A 588 45.20 12.08 -23.59
C ILE A 588 46.03 13.00 -22.67
N GLN A 589 46.58 14.10 -23.20
CA GLN A 589 47.36 15.05 -22.38
C GLN A 589 46.55 15.68 -21.25
N MET A 590 45.26 15.96 -21.49
CA MET A 590 44.36 16.53 -20.48
C MET A 590 44.01 15.48 -19.41
N ALA A 591 43.70 14.25 -19.82
CA ALA A 591 43.41 13.15 -18.91
C ALA A 591 44.61 12.77 -18.03
N GLU A 592 45.83 12.79 -18.59
CA GLU A 592 47.06 12.56 -17.82
C GLU A 592 47.32 13.67 -16.79
N LYS A 593 47.10 14.94 -17.15
CA LYS A 593 47.24 16.07 -16.23
C LYS A 593 46.17 16.07 -15.13
N ALA A 594 44.97 15.58 -15.43
CA ALA A 594 43.86 15.46 -14.49
C ALA A 594 43.90 14.16 -13.65
N GLU A 595 44.90 13.30 -13.87
CA GLU A 595 45.02 11.99 -13.21
C GLU A 595 43.82 11.05 -13.45
N PHE A 596 43.17 11.17 -14.61
CA PHE A 596 42.04 10.33 -14.99
C PHE A 596 42.49 9.00 -15.62
N TYR A 597 43.04 8.10 -14.80
CA TYR A 597 43.65 6.84 -15.27
C TYR A 597 42.72 5.88 -16.04
N GLN A 598 41.41 5.80 -15.71
CA GLN A 598 40.42 5.01 -16.46
C GLN A 598 40.21 5.53 -17.89
N ILE A 599 40.33 6.84 -18.08
CA ILE A 599 40.15 7.48 -19.38
C ILE A 599 41.41 7.29 -20.20
N CYS A 600 42.59 7.44 -19.58
CA CYS A 600 43.86 7.12 -20.22
C CYS A 600 43.89 5.66 -20.69
N GLU A 601 43.44 4.72 -19.86
CA GLU A 601 43.29 3.30 -20.22
C GLU A 601 42.40 3.11 -21.45
N PHE A 602 41.17 3.64 -21.44
CA PHE A 602 40.23 3.54 -22.54
C PHE A 602 40.79 4.15 -23.86
N MET A 603 41.49 5.28 -23.76
CA MET A 603 42.12 5.92 -24.93
C MET A 603 43.31 5.11 -25.45
N TYR A 604 44.15 4.58 -24.56
CA TYR A 604 45.31 3.78 -24.95
C TYR A 604 44.92 2.41 -25.52
N GLU A 605 43.83 1.81 -25.04
CA GLU A 605 43.31 0.55 -25.57
C GLU A 605 42.85 0.72 -27.03
N ARG A 606 42.21 1.87 -27.33
CA ARG A 606 41.76 2.21 -28.67
C ARG A 606 42.88 2.58 -29.65
N GLU A 607 44.00 3.13 -29.15
CA GLU A 607 45.21 3.42 -29.95
C GLU A 607 46.16 2.22 -30.08
N ASP A 608 45.76 1.02 -29.62
CA ASP A 608 46.59 -0.18 -29.53
C ASP A 608 47.90 0.00 -28.72
N ARG A 609 47.91 0.97 -27.79
CA ARG A 609 49.04 1.29 -26.89
C ARG A 609 48.91 0.61 -25.53
N TYR A 610 48.84 -0.72 -25.56
CA TYR A 610 48.59 -1.57 -24.38
C TYR A 610 49.67 -1.50 -23.30
N ASP A 611 50.91 -1.15 -23.67
CA ASP A 611 52.05 -1.00 -22.77
C ASP A 611 51.84 0.15 -21.78
N LYS A 612 51.30 1.28 -22.25
CA LYS A 612 51.08 2.47 -21.42
C LYS A 612 50.01 2.29 -20.35
N ILE A 613 49.07 1.35 -20.56
CA ILE A 613 47.98 1.05 -19.61
C ILE A 613 48.52 0.50 -18.28
N ILE A 614 49.65 -0.22 -18.29
CA ILE A 614 50.31 -0.68 -17.05
C ILE A 614 50.62 0.53 -16.14
N GLY A 615 51.09 1.63 -16.73
CA GLY A 615 51.36 2.87 -15.99
C GLY A 615 50.09 3.52 -15.43
N CYS A 616 48.93 3.35 -16.09
CA CYS A 616 47.64 3.83 -15.57
C CYS A 616 47.22 3.04 -14.32
N TYR A 617 47.36 1.71 -14.32
CA TYR A 617 47.05 0.90 -13.14
C TYR A 617 48.00 1.16 -11.97
N LEU A 618 49.31 1.24 -12.22
CA LEU A 618 50.31 1.43 -11.16
C LEU A 618 50.16 2.78 -10.43
N ARG A 619 49.71 3.82 -11.15
CA ARG A 619 49.48 5.15 -10.60
C ARG A 619 48.08 5.34 -10.00
N ASP A 620 47.16 4.39 -10.22
CA ASP A 620 45.82 4.40 -9.67
C ASP A 620 45.79 3.68 -8.29
N PRO A 621 45.63 4.41 -7.17
CA PRO A 621 45.71 3.81 -5.84
C PRO A 621 44.63 2.77 -5.56
N VAL A 622 43.49 2.85 -6.26
CA VAL A 622 42.33 1.97 -6.05
C VAL A 622 42.47 0.69 -6.89
N ARG A 623 42.93 0.81 -8.15
CA ARG A 623 42.97 -0.31 -9.11
C ARG A 623 44.35 -0.95 -9.30
N LYS A 624 45.39 -0.45 -8.64
CA LYS A 624 46.77 -1.00 -8.73
C LYS A 624 46.93 -2.51 -8.63
N GLU A 625 46.06 -3.22 -7.88
CA GLU A 625 46.12 -4.68 -7.80
C GLU A 625 45.53 -5.41 -9.01
N GLU A 626 44.69 -4.76 -9.81
CA GLU A 626 44.06 -5.34 -11.00
C GLU A 626 45.05 -5.44 -12.18
N VAL A 627 46.20 -4.77 -12.08
CA VAL A 627 47.29 -4.80 -13.08
C VAL A 627 47.74 -6.24 -13.40
N PHE A 628 47.74 -7.14 -12.41
CA PHE A 628 48.13 -8.55 -12.61
C PHE A 628 47.14 -9.27 -13.51
N ASN A 629 45.83 -9.04 -13.30
CA ASN A 629 44.78 -9.63 -14.13
C ASN A 629 44.85 -9.07 -15.55
N TYR A 630 45.07 -7.75 -15.70
CA TYR A 630 45.23 -7.11 -17.00
C TYR A 630 46.41 -7.68 -17.80
N ILE A 631 47.60 -7.76 -17.20
CA ILE A 631 48.80 -8.32 -17.86
C ILE A 631 48.56 -9.79 -18.23
N HIS A 632 47.97 -10.58 -17.33
CA HIS A 632 47.64 -11.98 -17.60
C HIS A 632 46.66 -12.12 -18.78
N ASN A 633 45.62 -11.28 -18.84
CA ASN A 633 44.60 -11.33 -19.88
C ASN A 633 45.19 -11.04 -21.27
N ILE A 634 46.03 -10.01 -21.42
CA ILE A 634 46.64 -9.70 -22.71
C ILE A 634 47.58 -10.81 -23.19
N LEU A 635 48.38 -11.36 -22.29
CA LEU A 635 49.34 -12.42 -22.64
C LEU A 635 48.62 -13.74 -22.98
N SER A 636 47.53 -14.06 -22.29
CA SER A 636 46.81 -15.34 -22.44
C SER A 636 45.77 -15.35 -23.55
N MET A 637 45.07 -14.23 -23.81
CA MET A 637 43.94 -14.24 -24.75
C MET A 637 44.38 -14.37 -26.22
N PRO A 638 43.63 -15.14 -27.04
CA PRO A 638 43.80 -15.18 -28.48
C PRO A 638 43.11 -13.96 -29.11
N GLY A 639 43.89 -12.98 -29.55
CA GLY A 639 43.36 -11.73 -30.12
C GLY A 639 44.42 -10.65 -30.35
N TYR A 640 45.47 -10.63 -29.52
CA TYR A 640 46.58 -9.67 -29.61
C TYR A 640 47.74 -10.17 -30.48
N SER A 641 48.42 -9.26 -31.18
CA SER A 641 49.59 -9.57 -31.99
C SER A 641 50.81 -9.95 -31.13
N ALA A 642 51.77 -10.67 -31.72
CA ALA A 642 52.99 -11.04 -31.00
C ALA A 642 53.82 -9.81 -30.58
N GLU A 643 53.77 -8.73 -31.36
CA GLU A 643 54.45 -7.46 -31.09
C GLU A 643 53.80 -6.72 -29.91
N GLU A 644 52.46 -6.69 -29.83
CA GLU A 644 51.72 -6.11 -28.69
C GLU A 644 52.01 -6.85 -27.39
N LYS A 645 51.96 -8.20 -27.44
CA LYS A 645 52.30 -9.04 -26.29
C LYS A 645 53.73 -8.79 -25.84
N GLN A 646 54.67 -8.64 -26.77
CA GLN A 646 56.07 -8.37 -26.47
C GLN A 646 56.27 -6.95 -25.89
N SER A 647 55.51 -5.95 -26.34
CA SER A 647 55.57 -4.58 -25.81
C SER A 647 55.09 -4.50 -24.36
N VAL A 648 53.91 -5.08 -24.08
CA VAL A 648 53.34 -5.21 -22.72
C VAL A 648 54.30 -6.01 -21.82
N TRP A 649 54.91 -7.05 -22.39
CA TRP A 649 55.90 -7.88 -21.73
C TRP A 649 57.16 -7.09 -21.33
N GLN A 650 57.73 -6.27 -22.22
CA GLN A 650 58.89 -5.42 -21.89
C GLN A 650 58.54 -4.42 -20.79
N LYS A 651 57.36 -3.79 -20.89
CA LYS A 651 56.92 -2.77 -19.95
C LYS A 651 56.62 -3.34 -18.55
N ALA A 652 56.03 -4.54 -18.46
CA ALA A 652 55.85 -5.24 -17.19
C ALA A 652 57.18 -5.58 -16.52
N LEU A 653 58.21 -5.92 -17.31
CA LEU A 653 59.56 -6.17 -16.79
C LEU A 653 60.27 -4.90 -16.32
N GLU A 654 60.00 -3.74 -16.92
CA GLU A 654 60.51 -2.46 -16.43
C GLU A 654 59.94 -2.10 -15.05
N HIS A 655 58.67 -2.43 -14.80
CA HIS A 655 57.98 -2.15 -13.53
C HIS A 655 57.93 -3.36 -12.58
N ILE A 656 58.80 -4.37 -12.77
CA ILE A 656 58.74 -5.62 -11.99
C ILE A 656 58.98 -5.41 -10.49
N GLU A 657 59.82 -4.44 -10.11
CA GLU A 657 60.05 -4.08 -8.72
C GLU A 657 58.79 -3.49 -8.06
N GLU A 658 58.07 -2.63 -8.77
CA GLU A 658 56.80 -2.05 -8.31
C GLU A 658 55.70 -3.12 -8.19
N LEU A 659 55.65 -4.07 -9.13
CA LEU A 659 54.72 -5.21 -9.07
C LEU A 659 55.02 -6.13 -7.88
N LEU A 660 56.29 -6.38 -7.58
CA LEU A 660 56.67 -7.21 -6.41
C LEU A 660 56.36 -6.52 -5.08
N LEU A 661 56.50 -5.19 -5.03
CA LEU A 661 56.08 -4.39 -3.88
C LEU A 661 54.56 -4.43 -3.66
N LEU A 662 53.77 -4.54 -4.73
CA LEU A 662 52.31 -4.65 -4.66
C LEU A 662 51.85 -6.02 -4.15
N SER A 663 52.30 -7.10 -4.78
CA SER A 663 51.96 -8.46 -4.36
C SER A 663 53.02 -9.47 -4.82
N PRO A 664 53.89 -9.96 -3.92
CA PRO A 664 54.91 -10.95 -4.25
C PRO A 664 54.32 -12.26 -4.81
N CYS A 665 53.18 -12.70 -4.30
CA CYS A 665 52.52 -13.93 -4.74
C CYS A 665 51.95 -13.80 -6.16
N LYS A 666 51.12 -12.78 -6.42
CA LYS A 666 50.52 -12.58 -7.75
C LYS A 666 51.58 -12.30 -8.82
N ALA A 667 52.65 -11.58 -8.47
CA ALA A 667 53.79 -11.36 -9.36
C ALA A 667 54.55 -12.67 -9.66
N ALA A 668 54.77 -13.51 -8.65
CA ALA A 668 55.39 -14.83 -8.81
C ALA A 668 54.55 -15.75 -9.70
N ASP A 669 53.23 -15.79 -9.51
CA ASP A 669 52.32 -16.60 -10.33
C ASP A 669 52.30 -16.11 -11.79
N LEU A 670 52.21 -14.78 -11.98
CA LEU A 670 52.25 -14.17 -13.30
C LEU A 670 53.56 -14.54 -14.02
N VAL A 671 54.70 -14.45 -13.31
CA VAL A 671 56.02 -14.82 -13.82
C VAL A 671 56.13 -16.32 -14.10
N ALA A 672 55.62 -17.18 -13.23
CA ALA A 672 55.67 -18.64 -13.43
C ALA A 672 54.86 -19.07 -14.66
N ILE A 673 53.69 -18.48 -14.88
CA ILE A 673 52.78 -18.84 -15.97
C ILE A 673 53.28 -18.31 -17.32
N HIS A 674 53.71 -17.04 -17.38
CA HIS A 674 53.99 -16.35 -18.65
C HIS A 674 55.47 -16.03 -18.88
N PHE A 675 56.32 -16.08 -17.86
CA PHE A 675 57.70 -15.59 -17.90
C PHE A 675 58.73 -16.65 -17.42
N GLY A 676 58.37 -17.94 -17.47
CA GLY A 676 59.19 -19.04 -16.94
C GLY A 676 60.61 -19.14 -17.51
N GLU A 677 60.81 -18.73 -18.77
CA GLU A 677 62.12 -18.76 -19.43
C GLU A 677 63.08 -17.63 -19.00
N GLN A 678 62.58 -16.60 -18.29
CA GLN A 678 63.36 -15.41 -17.92
C GLN A 678 63.43 -15.13 -16.42
N ILE A 679 63.11 -16.13 -15.60
CA ILE A 679 63.23 -16.06 -14.14
C ILE A 679 64.67 -15.65 -13.75
N GLU A 680 65.70 -16.18 -14.43
CA GLU A 680 67.10 -15.80 -14.18
C GLU A 680 67.37 -14.32 -14.46
N SER A 681 66.79 -13.75 -15.52
CA SER A 681 66.95 -12.32 -15.85
C SER A 681 66.28 -11.43 -14.80
N ILE A 682 65.13 -11.85 -14.25
CA ILE A 682 64.41 -11.11 -13.20
C ILE A 682 65.22 -11.16 -11.90
N ILE A 683 65.75 -12.33 -11.52
CA ILE A 683 66.62 -12.49 -10.35
C ILE A 683 67.85 -11.57 -10.44
N THR A 684 68.46 -11.43 -11.61
CA THR A 684 69.60 -10.51 -11.79
C THR A 684 69.22 -9.03 -11.77
N LYS A 685 67.97 -8.68 -12.08
CA LYS A 685 67.50 -7.29 -12.07
C LYS A 685 67.10 -6.80 -10.67
N LEU A 686 66.60 -7.70 -9.81
CA LEU A 686 66.16 -7.38 -8.45
C LEU A 686 67.36 -7.12 -7.52
N GLN A 687 67.62 -5.86 -7.19
CA GLN A 687 68.71 -5.49 -6.27
C GLN A 687 68.32 -5.60 -4.79
N ASP A 688 67.03 -5.54 -4.47
CA ASP A 688 66.52 -5.65 -3.09
C ASP A 688 66.46 -7.12 -2.63
N GLN A 689 67.29 -7.46 -1.65
CA GLN A 689 67.38 -8.82 -1.10
C GLN A 689 66.09 -9.29 -0.41
N PHE A 690 65.28 -8.38 0.13
CA PHE A 690 64.02 -8.73 0.80
C PHE A 690 62.92 -9.06 -0.20
N LEU A 691 62.79 -8.25 -1.26
CA LEU A 691 61.85 -8.53 -2.36
C LEU A 691 62.24 -9.81 -3.12
N LEU A 692 63.54 -10.02 -3.35
CA LEU A 692 64.05 -11.26 -3.96
C LEU A 692 63.69 -12.49 -3.12
N PHE A 693 63.83 -12.42 -1.79
CA PHE A 693 63.44 -13.51 -0.90
C PHE A 693 61.92 -13.80 -0.96
N GLN A 694 61.08 -12.76 -0.92
CA GLN A 694 59.63 -12.93 -1.00
C GLN A 694 59.17 -13.49 -2.35
N PHE A 695 59.79 -13.05 -3.44
CA PHE A 695 59.53 -13.54 -4.78
C PHE A 695 59.89 -15.02 -4.94
N LEU A 696 61.11 -15.41 -4.55
CA LEU A 696 61.58 -16.80 -4.62
C LEU A 696 60.75 -17.73 -3.73
N ARG A 697 60.36 -17.26 -2.54
CA ARG A 697 59.47 -18.01 -1.65
C ARG A 697 58.11 -18.25 -2.29
N SER A 698 57.55 -17.25 -2.96
CA SER A 698 56.24 -17.35 -3.59
C SER A 698 56.26 -18.23 -4.85
N LEU A 699 57.36 -18.23 -5.61
CA LEU A 699 57.60 -19.14 -6.74
C LEU A 699 57.68 -20.63 -6.31
N LEU A 700 58.22 -20.90 -5.13
CA LEU A 700 58.45 -22.26 -4.62
C LEU A 700 57.24 -22.85 -3.87
N ASP A 701 56.31 -22.01 -3.40
CA ASP A 701 55.12 -22.40 -2.64
C ASP A 701 53.87 -21.67 -3.19
N PRO A 702 53.42 -22.01 -4.42
CA PRO A 702 52.26 -21.38 -5.05
C PRO A 702 50.98 -21.75 -4.28
N ARG A 703 50.13 -20.76 -3.96
CA ARG A 703 48.88 -20.95 -3.22
C ARG A 703 47.64 -20.86 -4.09
#